data_AF-A0A4R2GKF7-F1
#
_entry.id   AF-A0A4R2GKF7-F1
#
_cell.length_a   1.000
_cell.length_b   1.000
_cell.length_c   1.000
_cell.angle_alpha   90.00
_cell.angle_beta   90.00
_cell.angle_gamma   90.00
#
_symmetry.space_group_name_H-M   'P 1'
#
loop_
_entity.id
_entity.type
_entity.pdbx_description
1 polymer ?
#
loop_
_entity_poly.entity_id
_entity_poly.type
_entity_poly.pdbx_seq_one_letter_code
_entity_poly.pdbx_strand_id
1 'polypeptide(L)'
;MKGLGILIFWLFGLSVLGNVSIPGYEKFSSNARQWADSIYYTLDLELKVAQILVSNQSEFLADFKKQIPQPGFIIGNTDYSSSGMQKPGFALSTFIVPELKNISGQNDHTISFPDESSMILMGKEHQKQLKYLLANKLYSNGNPVFVASGKYSPLWMDGEVIGYENYSSRDILWMPGSHGNETGGKPGIRLFQMPRQVISLIPSRLPDISFKDTAHKTPVMSSGSWRREPVTEIAIEQVLNDGMLLLTDDYEYDYRRLLAAFKDRWLPESLLSKICKIALAFKYDAINNLVNYDSVFSVEEEELILRHAYENAIMLFQRQHRSPFPIQELNIRVGFYDNTKGNAEYFRAMAQNHVASPLDLADDVNYDFIFWLIDSFEDVKVDVNGFISHLKRTYDGTRVVMVYAGDLDEIPFARLPRHLDALIASPANIPYSWSSLAQVAFGGIATNKKDASYSFNDDLLELQRDIEASRLKYGTPLEAGLNKEMLFKTDKLIHDAIRQKATPGAQLLIIRNGIVAWHKSYGFHTYENFQPVLNTDLYDLASITKMSATLPALMKLYDEGRWRLADSLKSYLPESDTTDKRAITMRQLLLHESGLPAFIPFHISTLDRTKLIGDLYSRRRSATHPFQVDERLWMNRTAVLRDDLYRSVSDLRFSIPVARDLYLDGTYADSIYNQTILAHLNSNSYRYSDLNFLLLQRITENLTGHSLDQYVSKNFYGPMGASSLTYNPWKIMAVENVVPTENDVAFRRQLLRGYVHDQAAALMGGVAGHAGLFGNANDLGKMMQMYLNNGVYGYRRYLNSETIKFFSARQNQYSRRGLGFDKPEPDPAKVSPAGKLASPQSFGHSGFSGTIAWADPEYNLVYVFLSNRIHPNQYNRILIQENIRTKLQDIIYESILDK
;
A
#
# COMPACT_ATOMS: atom_id res chain seq x y z
N MET A 1 2.08 -20.82 -70.70
CA MET A 1 0.83 -20.53 -69.94
C MET A 1 0.13 -21.85 -69.70
N LYS A 2 -0.38 -22.22 -68.51
CA LYS A 2 -0.30 -21.63 -67.16
C LYS A 2 0.20 -22.75 -66.20
N GLY A 3 0.87 -22.43 -65.09
CA GLY A 3 1.28 -23.46 -64.11
C GLY A 3 2.49 -23.11 -63.22
N LEU A 4 3.33 -22.15 -63.63
CA LEU A 4 4.56 -21.74 -62.93
C LEU A 4 4.33 -20.94 -61.62
N GLY A 5 3.23 -21.20 -60.90
CA GLY A 5 2.79 -20.40 -59.75
C GLY A 5 2.13 -21.18 -58.62
N ILE A 6 2.16 -22.52 -58.63
CA ILE A 6 1.53 -23.36 -57.59
C ILE A 6 2.54 -24.29 -56.90
N LEU A 7 3.55 -24.83 -57.60
CA LEU A 7 4.48 -25.80 -56.99
C LEU A 7 5.41 -25.20 -55.92
N ILE A 8 5.69 -23.89 -56.00
CA ILE A 8 6.41 -23.13 -54.95
C ILE A 8 5.61 -23.12 -53.63
N PHE A 9 4.31 -23.38 -53.67
CA PHE A 9 3.42 -23.50 -52.52
C PHE A 9 3.30 -24.95 -51.98
N TRP A 10 4.00 -25.94 -52.56
CA TRP A 10 3.84 -27.36 -52.20
C TRP A 10 5.11 -28.03 -51.67
N LEU A 11 6.31 -27.54 -52.01
CA LEU A 11 7.56 -28.01 -51.38
C LEU A 11 7.83 -27.39 -49.99
N PHE A 12 6.90 -26.57 -49.49
CA PHE A 12 6.77 -26.24 -48.06
C PHE A 12 6.15 -27.39 -47.24
N GLY A 13 5.69 -28.48 -47.89
CA GLY A 13 4.92 -29.57 -47.29
C GLY A 13 5.71 -30.82 -46.88
N LEU A 14 7.01 -30.73 -46.60
CA LEU A 14 7.83 -31.87 -46.15
C LEU A 14 8.56 -31.66 -44.81
N SER A 15 7.83 -31.10 -43.84
CA SER A 15 8.00 -31.50 -42.45
C SER A 15 7.40 -32.90 -42.25
N VAL A 16 8.20 -33.97 -42.33
CA VAL A 16 7.91 -35.32 -41.79
C VAL A 16 9.17 -36.19 -41.86
N LEU A 17 9.38 -37.08 -40.89
CA LEU A 17 10.58 -37.94 -40.73
C LEU A 17 11.91 -37.21 -40.42
N GLY A 18 11.82 -36.10 -39.70
CA GLY A 18 12.79 -35.77 -38.64
C GLY A 18 12.49 -36.49 -37.30
N ASN A 19 11.59 -37.49 -37.30
CA ASN A 19 11.08 -38.15 -36.12
C ASN A 19 12.15 -39.03 -35.44
N VAL A 20 12.89 -38.45 -34.50
CA VAL A 20 13.14 -39.15 -33.23
C VAL A 20 12.02 -38.72 -32.28
N SER A 21 10.94 -39.50 -32.25
CA SER A 21 9.84 -39.32 -31.29
C SER A 21 10.35 -39.68 -29.89
N ILE A 22 10.91 -38.70 -29.18
CA ILE A 22 11.51 -38.90 -27.87
C ILE A 22 10.42 -39.35 -26.87
N PRO A 23 10.58 -40.47 -26.15
CA PRO A 23 9.65 -40.90 -25.11
C PRO A 23 9.55 -39.87 -23.98
N GLY A 24 8.63 -38.92 -24.10
CA GLY A 24 8.50 -37.78 -23.20
C GLY A 24 8.12 -36.48 -23.90
N TYR A 25 8.83 -36.08 -24.96
CA TYR A 25 8.61 -34.76 -25.59
C TYR A 25 7.21 -34.62 -26.19
N GLU A 26 6.65 -35.70 -26.76
CA GLU A 26 5.29 -35.70 -27.31
C GLU A 26 4.18 -35.63 -26.25
N LYS A 27 4.48 -35.80 -24.95
CA LYS A 27 3.51 -35.66 -23.86
C LYS A 27 3.14 -34.20 -23.57
N PHE A 28 4.00 -33.26 -23.93
CA PHE A 28 3.77 -31.82 -23.70
C PHE A 28 2.81 -31.23 -24.73
N SER A 29 2.18 -30.09 -24.43
CA SER A 29 1.29 -29.37 -25.33
C SER A 29 1.97 -28.98 -26.64
N SER A 30 1.18 -28.68 -27.68
CA SER A 30 1.68 -28.13 -28.94
C SER A 30 2.47 -26.84 -28.71
N ASN A 31 1.99 -26.01 -27.78
CA ASN A 31 2.50 -24.67 -27.56
C ASN A 31 3.80 -24.71 -26.74
N ALA A 32 3.88 -25.59 -25.73
CA ALA A 32 5.12 -25.88 -25.00
C ALA A 32 6.24 -26.36 -25.92
N ARG A 33 5.93 -27.26 -26.86
CA ARG A 33 6.89 -27.75 -27.86
C ARG A 33 7.31 -26.64 -28.81
N GLN A 34 6.38 -25.89 -29.39
CA GLN A 34 6.70 -24.78 -30.31
C GLN A 34 7.56 -23.70 -29.64
N TRP A 35 7.31 -23.38 -28.37
CA TRP A 35 8.13 -22.45 -27.58
C TRP A 35 9.53 -23.02 -27.26
N ALA A 36 9.61 -24.29 -26.86
CA ALA A 36 10.89 -24.95 -26.61
C ALA A 36 11.74 -25.08 -27.89
N ASP A 37 11.10 -25.36 -29.02
CA ASP A 37 11.73 -25.44 -30.34
C ASP A 37 12.19 -24.06 -30.84
N SER A 38 11.46 -22.96 -30.60
CA SER A 38 11.90 -21.62 -30.99
C SER A 38 13.06 -21.09 -30.14
N ILE A 39 12.99 -21.27 -28.81
CA ILE A 39 14.04 -20.82 -27.88
C ILE A 39 15.32 -21.65 -28.02
N TYR A 40 15.25 -22.97 -28.25
CA TYR A 40 16.45 -23.81 -28.28
C TYR A 40 17.54 -23.34 -29.26
N TYR A 41 17.16 -22.78 -30.41
CA TYR A 41 18.12 -22.33 -31.43
C TYR A 41 18.79 -20.99 -31.10
N THR A 42 18.28 -20.21 -30.16
CA THR A 42 18.91 -18.93 -29.73
C THR A 42 20.00 -19.12 -28.67
N LEU A 43 20.02 -20.27 -27.99
CA LEU A 43 20.96 -20.59 -26.92
C LEU A 43 22.31 -21.07 -27.49
N ASP A 44 23.42 -20.72 -26.83
CA ASP A 44 24.73 -21.32 -27.08
C ASP A 44 24.89 -22.68 -26.36
N LEU A 45 26.08 -23.30 -26.45
CA LEU A 45 26.35 -24.61 -25.86
C LEU A 45 26.33 -24.56 -24.33
N GLU A 46 26.97 -23.54 -23.77
CA GLU A 46 26.99 -23.20 -22.35
C GLU A 46 25.56 -23.10 -21.77
N LEU A 47 24.70 -22.29 -22.39
CA LEU A 47 23.30 -22.14 -22.01
C LEU A 47 22.53 -23.45 -22.11
N LYS A 48 22.69 -24.22 -23.19
CA LYS A 48 21.99 -25.51 -23.38
C LYS A 48 22.35 -26.54 -22.31
N VAL A 49 23.62 -26.60 -21.89
CA VAL A 49 24.09 -27.53 -20.84
C VAL A 49 23.56 -27.17 -19.46
N ALA A 50 23.36 -25.88 -19.17
CA ALA A 50 22.79 -25.46 -17.89
C ALA A 50 21.26 -25.51 -17.83
N GLN A 51 20.54 -25.39 -18.96
CA GLN A 51 19.06 -25.53 -19.00
C GLN A 51 18.54 -26.88 -18.47
N ILE A 52 19.37 -27.93 -18.48
CA ILE A 52 19.07 -29.31 -18.06
C ILE A 52 19.53 -29.65 -16.63
N LEU A 53 20.20 -28.71 -15.96
CA LEU A 53 20.64 -28.80 -14.55
C LEU A 53 19.71 -27.97 -13.65
N VAL A 54 19.68 -28.31 -12.37
CA VAL A 54 18.99 -27.54 -11.31
C VAL A 54 19.85 -27.54 -10.04
N SER A 55 20.13 -26.35 -9.49
CA SER A 55 21.01 -26.19 -8.31
C SER A 55 20.26 -26.30 -6.99
N ASN A 56 20.89 -26.94 -6.00
CA ASN A 56 20.42 -26.99 -4.61
C ASN A 56 21.06 -25.92 -3.69
N GLN A 57 22.00 -25.10 -4.19
CA GLN A 57 22.74 -24.10 -3.40
C GLN A 57 22.92 -22.75 -4.11
N SER A 58 22.88 -21.65 -3.35
CA SER A 58 23.05 -20.27 -3.87
C SER A 58 24.40 -19.62 -3.57
N GLU A 59 25.13 -20.06 -2.53
CA GLU A 59 26.38 -19.39 -2.12
C GLU A 59 27.48 -19.49 -3.18
N PHE A 60 27.59 -20.65 -3.86
CA PHE A 60 28.65 -20.95 -4.83
C PHE A 60 28.58 -20.12 -6.13
N LEU A 61 27.39 -19.68 -6.54
CA LEU A 61 27.20 -18.92 -7.78
C LEU A 61 27.59 -17.43 -7.67
N ALA A 62 27.84 -16.92 -6.46
CA ALA A 62 28.15 -15.51 -6.23
C ALA A 62 29.42 -15.04 -6.98
N ASP A 63 30.49 -15.83 -6.94
CA ASP A 63 31.73 -15.54 -7.69
C ASP A 63 31.60 -15.81 -9.20
N PHE A 64 30.73 -16.77 -9.60
CA PHE A 64 30.54 -17.16 -10.99
C PHE A 64 29.64 -16.24 -11.83
N LYS A 65 28.90 -15.33 -11.21
CA LYS A 65 28.07 -14.28 -11.85
C LYS A 65 28.81 -13.40 -12.90
N LYS A 66 30.15 -13.52 -13.03
CA LYS A 66 30.99 -12.72 -13.94
C LYS A 66 31.51 -13.46 -15.19
N GLN A 67 31.34 -14.78 -15.34
CA GLN A 67 32.04 -15.55 -16.39
C GLN A 67 31.22 -16.58 -17.18
N ILE A 68 29.95 -16.84 -16.85
CA ILE A 68 29.12 -17.83 -17.55
C ILE A 68 27.70 -17.25 -17.77
N PRO A 69 27.09 -17.37 -18.97
CA PRO A 69 25.69 -17.02 -19.21
C PRO A 69 24.73 -17.87 -18.34
N GLN A 70 23.60 -17.29 -17.89
CA GLN A 70 22.69 -17.91 -16.92
C GLN A 70 21.53 -18.67 -17.57
N PRO A 71 21.34 -19.95 -17.21
CA PRO A 71 20.00 -20.53 -17.12
C PRO A 71 19.82 -21.58 -16.01
N GLY A 72 18.64 -21.59 -15.38
CA GLY A 72 18.06 -22.82 -14.81
C GLY A 72 17.96 -22.90 -13.28
N PHE A 73 16.99 -22.17 -12.72
CA PHE A 73 16.42 -22.35 -11.37
C PHE A 73 17.42 -22.32 -10.19
N ILE A 74 17.44 -21.19 -9.48
CA ILE A 74 18.14 -21.04 -8.19
C ILE A 74 17.14 -21.06 -7.03
N ILE A 75 17.27 -22.01 -6.09
CA ILE A 75 16.59 -21.98 -4.79
C ILE A 75 17.59 -21.57 -3.71
N GLY A 76 17.45 -20.36 -3.17
CA GLY A 76 18.46 -19.74 -2.31
C GLY A 76 18.32 -19.96 -0.79
N ASN A 77 19.40 -19.63 -0.07
CA ASN A 77 19.44 -19.50 1.38
C ASN A 77 20.09 -18.16 1.77
N THR A 78 19.55 -17.48 2.79
CA THR A 78 19.82 -16.06 3.09
C THR A 78 20.17 -15.76 4.56
N ASP A 79 21.14 -16.48 5.16
CA ASP A 79 21.72 -16.11 6.47
C ASP A 79 22.95 -15.19 6.34
N TYR A 80 22.77 -13.95 5.89
CA TYR A 80 23.80 -12.91 6.06
C TYR A 80 23.21 -11.52 6.32
N SER A 81 23.21 -11.09 7.58
CA SER A 81 23.91 -9.86 8.00
C SER A 81 23.82 -9.61 9.51
N SER A 82 24.72 -10.23 10.30
CA SER A 82 25.05 -9.74 11.64
C SER A 82 26.53 -9.83 12.05
N SER A 83 27.43 -10.27 11.16
CA SER A 83 28.80 -9.76 11.04
C SER A 83 29.46 -10.24 9.74
N GLY A 84 30.26 -9.38 9.09
CA GLY A 84 31.01 -9.71 7.87
C GLY A 84 30.28 -9.46 6.53
N MET A 85 30.74 -8.42 5.80
CA MET A 85 30.64 -8.16 4.35
C MET A 85 29.29 -8.22 3.59
N GLN A 86 28.94 -7.07 2.99
CA GLN A 86 28.40 -6.81 1.63
C GLN A 86 27.10 -7.49 1.10
N LYS A 87 26.36 -6.70 0.29
CA LYS A 87 25.14 -7.03 -0.51
C LYS A 87 25.57 -7.48 -1.94
N PRO A 88 24.69 -7.77 -2.97
CA PRO A 88 23.20 -7.79 -3.03
C PRO A 88 22.52 -8.91 -3.91
N GLY A 89 21.17 -8.99 -3.86
CA GLY A 89 20.29 -8.97 -5.06
C GLY A 89 19.67 -10.25 -5.71
N PHE A 90 18.39 -10.10 -6.17
CA PHE A 90 17.69 -10.69 -7.36
C PHE A 90 17.30 -12.19 -7.45
N ALA A 91 16.21 -12.55 -8.21
CA ALA A 91 14.93 -13.14 -7.69
C ALA A 91 13.98 -14.02 -8.75
N LEU A 92 12.66 -14.16 -9.25
CA LEU A 92 11.16 -13.71 -9.38
C LEU A 92 10.00 -14.82 -9.50
N SER A 93 8.85 -14.69 -8.76
CA SER A 93 7.49 -15.37 -8.85
C SER A 93 7.31 -16.91 -8.70
N THR A 94 6.13 -17.57 -8.49
CA THR A 94 4.67 -17.33 -8.77
C THR A 94 3.72 -18.17 -7.86
N PHE A 95 2.45 -17.74 -7.65
CA PHE A 95 1.23 -18.59 -7.76
C PHE A 95 -0.11 -17.78 -7.80
N ILE A 96 -1.08 -18.26 -8.59
CA ILE A 96 -2.58 -18.07 -8.71
C ILE A 96 -3.35 -16.86 -8.08
N VAL A 97 -4.39 -16.39 -8.82
CA VAL A 97 -5.77 -16.09 -8.31
C VAL A 97 -6.81 -16.54 -9.37
N PRO A 98 -7.93 -17.24 -9.06
CA PRO A 98 -8.86 -17.78 -10.07
C PRO A 98 -10.29 -17.17 -10.04
N GLU A 99 -10.51 -15.95 -10.57
CA GLU A 99 -11.87 -15.34 -10.58
C GLU A 99 -12.23 -14.53 -11.85
N LEU A 100 -12.10 -15.13 -13.06
CA LEU A 100 -12.45 -14.48 -14.34
C LEU A 100 -13.41 -15.29 -15.23
N LYS A 101 -14.25 -16.17 -14.65
CA LYS A 101 -14.98 -17.20 -15.40
C LYS A 101 -16.30 -16.77 -16.06
N ASN A 102 -16.63 -15.47 -16.12
CA ASN A 102 -18.01 -15.03 -16.44
C ASN A 102 -18.17 -13.72 -17.24
N ILE A 103 -17.14 -13.23 -17.94
CA ILE A 103 -17.26 -12.09 -18.87
C ILE A 103 -16.67 -12.46 -20.24
N SER A 104 -17.51 -12.36 -21.28
CA SER A 104 -17.23 -12.47 -22.73
C SER A 104 -15.96 -13.19 -23.20
N GLY A 105 -16.09 -14.40 -23.73
CA GLY A 105 -14.97 -15.12 -24.33
C GLY A 105 -14.62 -14.68 -25.76
N GLN A 106 -13.36 -14.31 -25.97
CA GLN A 106 -12.55 -14.64 -27.15
C GLN A 106 -11.08 -14.86 -26.70
N ASN A 107 -10.25 -15.42 -27.58
CA ASN A 107 -8.96 -16.01 -27.19
C ASN A 107 -7.78 -15.02 -27.16
N ASP A 108 -6.64 -15.54 -26.70
CA ASP A 108 -5.26 -15.10 -26.99
C ASP A 108 -4.77 -13.80 -26.32
N HIS A 109 -4.55 -13.88 -25.00
CA HIS A 109 -3.53 -13.07 -24.31
C HIS A 109 -2.60 -13.97 -23.48
N THR A 110 -1.29 -13.90 -23.77
CA THR A 110 -0.24 -14.63 -23.04
C THR A 110 0.23 -13.84 -21.81
N ILE A 111 0.34 -14.51 -20.66
CA ILE A 111 0.91 -13.90 -19.46
C ILE A 111 2.44 -14.04 -19.51
N SER A 112 3.15 -12.93 -19.66
CA SER A 112 4.62 -12.90 -19.53
C SER A 112 5.03 -13.15 -18.07
N PHE A 113 5.94 -14.09 -17.87
CA PHE A 113 6.52 -14.35 -16.56
C PHE A 113 7.56 -13.24 -16.27
N PRO A 114 7.50 -12.55 -15.11
CA PRO A 114 8.48 -11.52 -14.83
C PRO A 114 9.88 -12.14 -14.57
N ASP A 115 10.94 -11.51 -15.08
CA ASP A 115 12.33 -12.03 -15.19
C ASP A 115 12.94 -12.44 -13.83
N GLU A 116 14.02 -13.24 -13.74
CA GLU A 116 14.63 -13.81 -12.50
C GLU A 116 15.18 -12.77 -11.45
N SER A 117 14.33 -11.81 -11.02
CA SER A 117 14.60 -10.59 -10.26
C SER A 117 13.64 -10.26 -9.08
N SER A 118 12.66 -11.10 -8.64
CA SER A 118 11.82 -10.89 -7.40
C SER A 118 11.29 -12.13 -6.52
N MET A 119 11.80 -13.39 -6.61
CA MET A 119 11.64 -14.62 -5.75
C MET A 119 12.58 -14.63 -4.54
N ILE A 120 13.86 -14.34 -4.75
CA ILE A 120 14.89 -14.23 -3.70
C ILE A 120 14.67 -12.96 -2.83
N LEU A 121 13.59 -12.21 -3.11
CA LEU A 121 12.98 -11.21 -2.22
C LEU A 121 11.88 -11.81 -1.30
N MET A 122 11.49 -13.07 -1.49
CA MET A 122 10.66 -13.85 -0.57
C MET A 122 11.49 -14.34 0.64
N GLY A 123 10.85 -14.51 1.79
CA GLY A 123 11.49 -15.08 2.98
C GLY A 123 11.73 -16.60 2.88
N LYS A 124 12.78 -17.08 3.57
CA LYS A 124 13.27 -18.48 3.53
C LYS A 124 12.19 -19.55 3.60
N GLU A 125 11.24 -19.42 4.53
CA GLU A 125 10.27 -20.47 4.79
C GLU A 125 9.30 -20.67 3.62
N HIS A 126 8.98 -19.59 2.89
CA HIS A 126 8.14 -19.64 1.69
C HIS A 126 8.87 -20.34 0.53
N GLN A 127 10.16 -20.03 0.34
CA GLN A 127 11.02 -20.69 -0.65
C GLN A 127 11.16 -22.20 -0.38
N LYS A 128 11.29 -22.56 0.90
CA LYS A 128 11.36 -23.95 1.40
C LYS A 128 10.04 -24.70 1.19
N GLN A 129 8.88 -24.07 1.40
CA GLN A 129 7.57 -24.68 1.16
C GLN A 129 7.30 -24.92 -0.33
N LEU A 130 7.59 -23.94 -1.20
CA LEU A 130 7.42 -24.04 -2.65
C LEU A 130 8.24 -25.21 -3.25
N LYS A 131 9.44 -25.46 -2.71
CA LYS A 131 10.33 -26.57 -3.11
C LYS A 131 9.67 -27.95 -2.97
N TYR A 132 9.00 -28.23 -1.85
CA TYR A 132 8.34 -29.53 -1.62
C TYR A 132 7.11 -29.72 -2.50
N LEU A 133 6.37 -28.63 -2.76
CA LEU A 133 5.15 -28.66 -3.56
C LEU A 133 5.45 -29.04 -5.03
N LEU A 134 6.52 -28.46 -5.61
CA LEU A 134 6.98 -28.78 -6.97
C LEU A 134 7.47 -30.23 -7.10
N ALA A 135 8.28 -30.72 -6.17
CA ALA A 135 8.83 -32.08 -6.20
C ALA A 135 7.72 -33.16 -6.15
N ASN A 136 6.72 -32.96 -5.30
CA ASN A 136 5.57 -33.87 -5.20
C ASN A 136 4.70 -33.85 -6.47
N LYS A 137 4.44 -32.66 -7.05
CA LYS A 137 3.56 -32.51 -8.24
C LYS A 137 4.21 -33.04 -9.53
N LEU A 138 5.53 -33.03 -9.62
CA LEU A 138 6.29 -33.75 -10.66
C LEU A 138 6.02 -35.27 -10.61
N TYR A 139 6.22 -35.88 -9.44
CA TYR A 139 6.07 -37.31 -9.22
C TYR A 139 4.63 -37.80 -9.41
N SER A 140 3.64 -37.08 -8.89
CA SER A 140 2.22 -37.44 -9.05
C SER A 140 1.76 -37.44 -10.51
N ASN A 141 2.40 -36.64 -11.36
CA ASN A 141 2.12 -36.58 -12.80
C ASN A 141 2.91 -37.64 -13.62
N GLY A 142 3.54 -38.61 -12.96
CA GLY A 142 4.26 -39.70 -13.61
C GLY A 142 5.61 -39.31 -14.23
N ASN A 143 6.21 -38.20 -13.78
CA ASN A 143 7.54 -37.76 -14.20
C ASN A 143 8.57 -38.14 -13.12
N PRO A 144 9.60 -38.95 -13.44
CA PRO A 144 10.61 -39.33 -12.47
C PRO A 144 11.52 -38.14 -12.12
N VAL A 145 11.68 -37.88 -10.82
CA VAL A 145 12.57 -36.84 -10.28
C VAL A 145 13.71 -37.52 -9.53
N PHE A 146 14.92 -37.01 -9.73
CA PHE A 146 16.12 -37.48 -9.06
C PHE A 146 16.49 -36.51 -7.96
N VAL A 147 16.90 -37.05 -6.81
CA VAL A 147 17.52 -36.25 -5.74
C VAL A 147 18.81 -36.96 -5.36
N ALA A 148 19.94 -36.26 -5.52
CA ALA A 148 21.18 -36.58 -4.82
C ALA A 148 21.17 -35.85 -3.46
N SER A 149 21.86 -36.41 -2.46
CA SER A 149 22.00 -35.76 -1.14
C SER A 149 23.39 -36.01 -0.57
N GLY A 150 24.27 -35.01 -0.64
CA GLY A 150 25.67 -35.11 -0.20
C GLY A 150 25.88 -35.04 1.32
N LYS A 151 24.90 -34.61 2.12
CA LYS A 151 24.99 -34.58 3.60
C LYS A 151 23.65 -34.63 4.32
N TYR A 152 23.72 -35.04 5.58
CA TYR A 152 22.61 -35.49 6.42
C TYR A 152 21.63 -34.40 6.86
N SER A 153 20.34 -34.66 6.67
CA SER A 153 19.27 -34.29 7.62
C SER A 153 18.09 -35.27 7.44
N PRO A 154 17.57 -35.89 8.51
CA PRO A 154 16.41 -36.77 8.39
C PRO A 154 15.15 -35.95 8.09
N LEU A 155 14.55 -36.18 6.92
CA LEU A 155 13.22 -35.69 6.58
C LEU A 155 12.16 -36.55 7.26
N TRP A 156 11.67 -36.08 8.41
CA TRP A 156 10.59 -36.71 9.15
C TRP A 156 9.27 -36.55 8.38
N MET A 157 8.60 -37.66 8.08
CA MET A 157 7.19 -37.70 7.69
C MET A 157 6.39 -38.18 8.89
N ASP A 158 5.33 -37.47 9.28
CA ASP A 158 4.66 -37.71 10.56
C ASP A 158 4.09 -39.14 10.74
N GLY A 159 4.29 -39.66 11.94
CA GLY A 159 3.74 -40.95 12.40
C GLY A 159 4.75 -41.84 13.14
N GLU A 160 4.92 -41.58 14.43
CA GLU A 160 5.59 -42.41 15.47
C GLU A 160 7.10 -42.68 15.36
N VAL A 161 7.73 -42.84 16.53
CA VAL A 161 9.17 -43.10 16.69
C VAL A 161 9.40 -44.58 17.00
N ILE A 162 10.05 -45.30 16.08
CA ILE A 162 10.76 -46.54 16.37
C ILE A 162 12.17 -46.39 15.79
N GLY A 163 13.17 -46.19 16.65
CA GLY A 163 14.50 -45.78 16.24
C GLY A 163 15.37 -46.90 15.66
N TYR A 164 16.11 -46.58 14.60
CA TYR A 164 17.29 -47.31 14.16
C TYR A 164 18.39 -46.33 13.78
N GLU A 165 19.55 -46.44 14.42
CA GLU A 165 20.73 -45.62 14.15
C GLU A 165 21.62 -46.22 13.04
N ASN A 166 22.58 -45.42 12.57
CA ASN A 166 23.83 -45.85 11.93
C ASN A 166 23.73 -46.55 10.56
N TYR A 167 23.53 -45.76 9.50
CA TYR A 167 24.15 -46.02 8.20
C TYR A 167 25.24 -44.98 7.91
N SER A 168 26.50 -45.46 7.78
CA SER A 168 27.67 -44.64 7.51
C SER A 168 27.88 -44.40 6.01
N SER A 169 27.92 -43.12 5.63
CA SER A 169 28.61 -42.56 4.46
C SER A 169 28.72 -43.43 3.20
N ARG A 170 27.70 -43.34 2.34
CA ARG A 170 27.79 -43.64 0.90
C ARG A 170 26.95 -42.64 0.12
N ASP A 171 27.35 -42.36 -1.12
CA ASP A 171 26.59 -41.53 -2.04
C ASP A 171 25.38 -42.32 -2.56
N ILE A 172 24.20 -41.98 -2.06
CA ILE A 172 22.95 -42.70 -2.30
C ILE A 172 22.03 -41.84 -3.16
N LEU A 173 21.55 -42.44 -4.25
CA LEU A 173 20.58 -41.89 -5.18
C LEU A 173 19.16 -42.21 -4.67
N TRP A 174 18.32 -41.18 -4.55
CA TRP A 174 16.92 -41.34 -4.17
C TRP A 174 16.04 -41.52 -5.42
N MET A 175 15.26 -42.60 -5.45
CA MET A 175 14.22 -42.82 -6.47
C MET A 175 12.89 -43.13 -5.79
N PRO A 176 11.83 -42.33 -5.99
CA PRO A 176 10.50 -42.66 -5.49
C PRO A 176 9.95 -43.87 -6.26
N GLY A 177 9.54 -44.92 -5.54
CA GLY A 177 9.21 -46.21 -6.11
C GLY A 177 7.72 -46.39 -6.35
N SER A 178 7.36 -46.85 -7.56
CA SER A 178 6.01 -47.36 -7.82
C SER A 178 5.76 -48.64 -7.04
N HIS A 179 4.75 -48.63 -6.17
CA HIS A 179 4.10 -49.87 -5.76
C HIS A 179 3.17 -50.35 -6.88
N GLY A 180 3.26 -51.63 -7.23
CA GLY A 180 2.27 -52.27 -8.09
C GLY A 180 0.90 -52.34 -7.40
N ASN A 181 -0.16 -52.55 -8.19
CA ASN A 181 -1.56 -52.49 -7.78
C ASN A 181 -1.92 -53.46 -6.63
N GLU A 182 -1.80 -53.04 -5.36
CA GLU A 182 -2.55 -53.63 -4.25
C GLU A 182 -2.65 -52.66 -3.06
N THR A 183 -3.88 -52.22 -2.77
CA THR A 183 -4.40 -51.60 -1.54
C THR A 183 -3.47 -50.72 -0.67
N GLY A 184 -3.58 -49.39 -0.84
CA GLY A 184 -3.56 -48.41 0.25
C GLY A 184 -2.40 -48.43 1.25
N GLY A 185 -1.22 -47.94 0.86
CA GLY A 185 -0.08 -47.69 1.75
C GLY A 185 0.67 -46.40 1.41
N LYS A 186 1.43 -45.85 2.38
CA LYS A 186 2.32 -44.69 2.17
C LYS A 186 3.37 -45.01 1.07
N PRO A 187 3.85 -44.01 0.28
CA PRO A 187 4.78 -44.25 -0.83
C PRO A 187 6.12 -44.85 -0.35
N GLY A 188 6.60 -45.86 -1.08
CA GLY A 188 7.88 -46.52 -0.82
C GLY A 188 9.05 -45.87 -1.57
N ILE A 189 10.14 -45.60 -0.87
CA ILE A 189 11.39 -45.07 -1.44
C ILE A 189 12.32 -46.23 -1.81
N ARG A 190 12.89 -46.23 -3.02
CA ARG A 190 14.02 -47.10 -3.39
C ARG A 190 15.32 -46.29 -3.35
N LEU A 191 16.38 -46.93 -2.84
CA LEU A 191 17.71 -46.35 -2.67
C LEU A 191 18.69 -47.10 -3.58
N PHE A 192 19.38 -46.38 -4.47
CA PHE A 192 20.41 -46.91 -5.34
C PHE A 192 21.78 -46.28 -4.99
N GLN A 193 22.90 -46.90 -5.36
CA GLN A 193 24.24 -46.34 -5.12
C GLN A 193 24.78 -45.76 -6.42
N MET A 194 25.46 -44.60 -6.33
CA MET A 194 26.09 -43.96 -7.49
C MET A 194 27.17 -44.87 -8.12
N PRO A 195 27.31 -44.92 -9.46
CA PRO A 195 28.38 -45.66 -10.10
C PRO A 195 29.76 -45.11 -9.76
N ARG A 196 30.75 -45.98 -9.57
CA ARG A 196 32.17 -45.54 -9.48
C ARG A 196 32.64 -44.83 -10.75
N GLN A 197 31.99 -45.12 -11.88
CA GLN A 197 32.32 -44.61 -13.21
C GLN A 197 32.07 -43.09 -13.33
N VAL A 198 31.10 -42.52 -12.60
CA VAL A 198 30.86 -41.06 -12.56
C VAL A 198 32.01 -40.30 -11.86
N ILE A 199 32.80 -41.00 -11.04
CA ILE A 199 33.95 -40.44 -10.32
C ILE A 199 35.26 -40.59 -11.14
N SER A 200 35.38 -41.59 -12.03
CA SER A 200 36.66 -42.01 -12.61
C SER A 200 36.92 -41.67 -14.09
N LEU A 201 35.98 -41.02 -14.79
CA LEU A 201 36.23 -40.36 -16.09
C LEU A 201 36.84 -38.96 -15.76
N ILE A 202 38.09 -38.60 -16.05
CA ILE A 202 39.15 -39.15 -16.93
C ILE A 202 40.51 -39.10 -16.18
N PRO A 203 41.45 -40.05 -16.37
CA PRO A 203 42.70 -40.10 -15.59
C PRO A 203 43.90 -39.30 -16.17
N SER A 204 44.81 -38.86 -15.28
CA SER A 204 46.26 -38.96 -15.57
C SER A 204 47.15 -38.88 -14.31
N ARG A 205 47.91 -39.97 -14.06
CA ARG A 205 49.01 -40.17 -13.07
C ARG A 205 48.63 -40.40 -11.58
N LEU A 206 49.12 -41.53 -11.06
CA LEU A 206 49.02 -42.06 -9.69
C LEU A 206 50.08 -41.41 -8.74
N PRO A 207 49.90 -41.48 -7.41
CA PRO A 207 50.14 -42.70 -6.63
C PRO A 207 48.92 -43.23 -5.85
N ASP A 208 48.99 -44.51 -5.48
CA ASP A 208 48.04 -45.18 -4.58
C ASP A 208 48.08 -44.60 -3.16
N ILE A 209 46.90 -44.48 -2.52
CA ILE A 209 46.79 -44.37 -1.07
C ILE A 209 45.77 -45.42 -0.60
N SER A 210 46.30 -46.55 -0.12
CA SER A 210 45.45 -47.59 0.47
C SER A 210 44.94 -47.17 1.85
N PHE A 211 43.64 -47.21 2.04
CA PHE A 211 43.05 -47.32 3.37
C PHE A 211 42.71 -48.79 3.63
N LYS A 212 43.20 -49.31 4.76
CA LYS A 212 43.20 -50.74 5.05
C LYS A 212 41.80 -51.27 5.33
N ASP A 213 41.59 -52.50 4.89
CA ASP A 213 40.55 -53.39 5.39
C ASP A 213 40.64 -53.51 6.93
N THR A 214 39.54 -53.18 7.62
CA THR A 214 39.25 -53.65 8.98
C THR A 214 37.82 -54.20 9.03
N ALA A 215 37.62 -55.33 8.37
CA ALA A 215 36.40 -56.12 8.44
C ALA A 215 35.91 -56.36 9.88
N HIS A 216 34.58 -56.32 10.07
CA HIS A 216 33.92 -57.16 11.05
C HIS A 216 32.79 -57.98 10.42
N LYS A 217 32.97 -59.29 10.52
CA LYS A 217 32.07 -60.39 10.12
C LYS A 217 30.76 -60.32 10.92
N THR A 218 29.57 -60.25 10.29
CA THR A 218 28.67 -61.39 9.90
C THR A 218 28.29 -62.37 11.02
N PRO A 219 27.15 -63.09 10.95
CA PRO A 219 25.81 -62.76 10.40
C PRO A 219 24.67 -63.23 11.35
N VAL A 220 23.40 -63.20 10.91
CA VAL A 220 22.39 -64.29 11.05
C VAL A 220 21.11 -63.91 10.27
N MET A 221 20.30 -64.90 9.87
CA MET A 221 19.12 -64.74 9.00
C MET A 221 17.82 -65.18 9.71
N SER A 222 16.68 -64.58 9.34
CA SER A 222 15.47 -65.36 9.02
C SER A 222 14.44 -64.61 8.14
N SER A 223 14.07 -65.27 7.03
CA SER A 223 12.74 -65.26 6.38
C SER A 223 11.94 -63.95 6.26
N GLY A 224 12.18 -63.20 5.18
CA GLY A 224 11.26 -62.17 4.65
C GLY A 224 11.76 -61.69 3.28
N SER A 225 11.17 -62.16 2.19
CA SER A 225 11.83 -62.16 0.87
C SER A 225 11.72 -60.86 0.07
N TRP A 226 12.41 -59.81 0.52
CA TRP A 226 12.91 -58.80 -0.42
C TRP A 226 14.16 -59.34 -1.10
N ARG A 227 14.08 -59.56 -2.42
CA ARG A 227 15.31 -59.76 -3.22
C ARG A 227 16.15 -58.49 -3.08
N ARG A 228 17.41 -58.63 -2.67
CA ARG A 228 18.41 -57.62 -3.02
C ARG A 228 18.60 -57.70 -4.53
N GLU A 229 17.85 -56.87 -5.26
CA GLU A 229 18.18 -56.55 -6.64
C GLU A 229 19.65 -56.08 -6.68
N PRO A 230 20.47 -56.55 -7.63
CA PRO A 230 21.82 -56.02 -7.78
C PRO A 230 21.69 -54.53 -8.10
N VAL A 231 22.45 -53.69 -7.41
CA VAL A 231 22.45 -52.25 -7.67
C VAL A 231 23.06 -52.01 -9.04
N THR A 232 22.21 -51.84 -10.05
CA THR A 232 22.61 -51.55 -11.42
C THR A 232 23.21 -50.16 -11.50
N GLU A 233 24.49 -50.06 -11.84
CA GLU A 233 25.12 -48.79 -12.19
C GLU A 233 24.41 -48.21 -13.44
N ILE A 234 23.69 -47.09 -13.28
CA ILE A 234 23.04 -46.40 -14.41
C ILE A 234 24.03 -45.39 -15.00
N ALA A 235 24.33 -45.51 -16.29
CA ALA A 235 25.21 -44.57 -17.00
C ALA A 235 24.55 -43.19 -17.14
N ILE A 236 25.33 -42.11 -17.05
CA ILE A 236 24.81 -40.74 -17.20
C ILE A 236 24.16 -40.51 -18.57
N GLU A 237 24.70 -41.12 -19.63
CA GLU A 237 24.10 -41.12 -20.98
C GLU A 237 22.70 -41.76 -20.98
N GLN A 238 22.42 -42.75 -20.13
CA GLN A 238 21.11 -43.37 -20.02
C GLN A 238 20.12 -42.45 -19.30
N VAL A 239 20.50 -41.87 -18.14
CA VAL A 239 19.67 -40.88 -17.40
C VAL A 239 19.30 -39.70 -18.31
N LEU A 240 20.28 -39.20 -19.05
CA LEU A 240 20.09 -38.16 -20.06
C LEU A 240 19.18 -38.67 -21.21
N ASN A 241 19.37 -39.89 -21.72
CA ASN A 241 18.51 -40.43 -22.78
C ASN A 241 17.05 -40.64 -22.35
N ASP A 242 16.78 -40.87 -21.07
CA ASP A 242 15.44 -41.01 -20.52
C ASP A 242 14.76 -39.65 -20.25
N GLY A 243 15.40 -38.53 -20.65
CA GLY A 243 14.83 -37.18 -20.61
C GLY A 243 14.77 -36.55 -19.22
N MET A 244 15.57 -37.05 -18.29
CA MET A 244 15.52 -36.71 -16.86
C MET A 244 16.32 -35.44 -16.56
N LEU A 245 15.77 -34.56 -15.72
CA LEU A 245 16.45 -33.37 -15.22
C LEU A 245 17.42 -33.73 -14.09
N LEU A 246 18.59 -33.09 -14.09
CA LEU A 246 19.66 -33.36 -13.11
C LEU A 246 19.67 -32.31 -11.98
N LEU A 247 19.23 -32.73 -10.79
CA LEU A 247 19.32 -31.96 -9.55
C LEU A 247 20.66 -32.25 -8.86
N THR A 248 21.46 -31.21 -8.59
CA THR A 248 22.83 -31.35 -8.06
C THR A 248 23.12 -30.44 -6.86
N ASP A 249 23.96 -30.96 -5.95
CA ASP A 249 24.52 -30.24 -4.80
C ASP A 249 25.80 -29.46 -5.16
N ASP A 250 26.49 -29.80 -6.25
CA ASP A 250 27.70 -29.13 -6.76
C ASP A 250 27.54 -28.80 -8.25
N TYR A 251 26.77 -27.73 -8.49
CA TYR A 251 26.42 -27.28 -9.83
C TYR A 251 27.65 -26.90 -10.66
N GLU A 252 28.70 -26.30 -10.08
CA GLU A 252 29.89 -25.90 -10.85
C GLU A 252 30.65 -27.13 -11.37
N TYR A 253 30.85 -28.14 -10.52
CA TYR A 253 31.54 -29.37 -10.87
C TYR A 253 30.78 -30.15 -11.95
N ASP A 254 29.48 -30.37 -11.78
CA ASP A 254 28.67 -31.12 -12.74
C ASP A 254 28.43 -30.34 -14.04
N TYR A 255 28.22 -29.03 -13.98
CA TYR A 255 28.14 -28.17 -15.17
C TYR A 255 29.43 -28.22 -15.98
N ARG A 256 30.60 -28.06 -15.34
CA ARG A 256 31.90 -28.12 -16.03
C ARG A 256 32.15 -29.50 -16.63
N ARG A 257 31.78 -30.58 -15.93
CA ARG A 257 31.94 -31.97 -16.40
C ARG A 257 31.03 -32.27 -17.59
N LEU A 258 29.77 -31.86 -17.56
CA LEU A 258 28.83 -32.02 -18.68
C LEU A 258 29.24 -31.13 -19.87
N LEU A 259 29.64 -29.88 -19.63
CA LEU A 259 30.11 -28.96 -20.67
C LEU A 259 31.36 -29.50 -21.36
N ALA A 260 32.32 -30.04 -20.61
CA ALA A 260 33.48 -30.73 -21.16
C ALA A 260 33.05 -31.98 -21.96
N ALA A 261 32.16 -32.82 -21.41
CA ALA A 261 31.70 -34.03 -22.10
C ALA A 261 31.00 -33.74 -23.44
N PHE A 262 30.25 -32.64 -23.57
CA PHE A 262 29.68 -32.22 -24.85
C PHE A 262 30.71 -31.53 -25.77
N LYS A 263 31.61 -30.69 -25.25
CA LYS A 263 32.67 -30.03 -26.04
C LYS A 263 33.66 -31.04 -26.65
N ASP A 264 34.10 -32.00 -25.85
CA ASP A 264 35.05 -33.05 -26.24
C ASP A 264 34.36 -34.22 -26.98
N ARG A 265 33.04 -34.14 -27.19
CA ARG A 265 32.20 -35.13 -27.90
C ARG A 265 32.14 -36.51 -27.26
N TRP A 266 32.27 -36.57 -25.93
CA TRP A 266 32.01 -37.78 -25.13
C TRP A 266 30.50 -38.06 -24.99
N LEU A 267 29.67 -37.03 -25.07
CA LEU A 267 28.23 -37.12 -25.24
C LEU A 267 27.82 -36.45 -26.58
N PRO A 268 26.86 -37.02 -27.34
CA PRO A 268 26.50 -36.50 -28.65
C PRO A 268 25.58 -35.26 -28.55
N GLU A 269 25.76 -34.29 -29.45
CA GLU A 269 24.97 -33.05 -29.46
C GLU A 269 23.44 -33.29 -29.63
N SER A 270 23.07 -34.38 -30.31
CA SER A 270 21.66 -34.81 -30.43
C SER A 270 21.01 -35.11 -29.08
N LEU A 271 21.78 -35.59 -28.09
CA LEU A 271 21.33 -35.83 -26.73
C LEU A 271 21.09 -34.51 -25.98
N LEU A 272 21.98 -33.54 -26.12
CA LEU A 272 21.80 -32.20 -25.54
C LEU A 272 20.56 -31.50 -26.11
N SER A 273 20.38 -31.55 -27.44
CA SER A 273 19.22 -30.99 -28.14
C SER A 273 17.90 -31.59 -27.64
N LYS A 274 17.86 -32.93 -27.54
CA LYS A 274 16.74 -33.71 -27.00
C LYS A 274 16.32 -33.27 -25.61
N ILE A 275 17.27 -33.10 -24.68
CA ILE A 275 16.96 -32.86 -23.26
C ILE A 275 16.73 -31.38 -22.97
N CYS A 276 17.49 -30.48 -23.60
CA CYS A 276 17.27 -29.04 -23.44
C CYS A 276 15.86 -28.64 -23.91
N LYS A 277 15.36 -29.23 -25.01
CA LYS A 277 13.97 -29.01 -25.47
C LYS A 277 12.93 -29.59 -24.51
N ILE A 278 13.17 -30.77 -23.93
CA ILE A 278 12.30 -31.33 -22.87
C ILE A 278 12.28 -30.42 -21.63
N ALA A 279 13.44 -29.92 -21.20
CA ALA A 279 13.54 -29.02 -20.05
C ALA A 279 12.79 -27.70 -20.29
N LEU A 280 12.85 -27.15 -21.50
CA LEU A 280 12.09 -25.95 -21.90
C LEU A 280 10.58 -26.23 -21.99
N ALA A 281 10.16 -27.28 -22.68
CA ALA A 281 8.73 -27.61 -22.82
C ALA A 281 8.08 -27.95 -21.48
N PHE A 282 8.81 -28.63 -20.58
CA PHE A 282 8.38 -28.87 -19.22
C PHE A 282 8.16 -27.54 -18.45
N LYS A 283 9.08 -26.57 -18.55
CA LYS A 283 8.94 -25.26 -17.87
C LYS A 283 7.66 -24.55 -18.34
N TYR A 284 7.34 -24.58 -19.64
CA TYR A 284 6.12 -24.00 -20.20
C TYR A 284 4.84 -24.71 -19.70
N ASP A 285 4.76 -26.04 -19.81
CA ASP A 285 3.56 -26.79 -19.44
C ASP A 285 3.34 -26.86 -17.92
N ALA A 286 4.41 -26.83 -17.12
CA ALA A 286 4.31 -26.73 -15.68
C ALA A 286 3.54 -25.45 -15.29
N ILE A 287 3.95 -24.28 -15.78
CA ILE A 287 3.30 -23.00 -15.49
C ILE A 287 1.79 -23.04 -15.83
N ASN A 288 1.43 -23.59 -16.99
CA ASN A 288 0.03 -23.59 -17.46
C ASN A 288 -0.89 -24.60 -16.75
N ASN A 289 -0.38 -25.73 -16.25
CA ASN A 289 -1.21 -26.79 -15.65
C ASN A 289 -1.35 -26.71 -14.12
N LEU A 290 -0.85 -25.65 -13.48
CA LEU A 290 -0.85 -25.54 -12.01
C LEU A 290 -2.22 -25.18 -11.39
N VAL A 291 -3.19 -24.73 -12.20
CA VAL A 291 -4.50 -24.14 -11.82
C VAL A 291 -5.38 -24.99 -10.88
N ASN A 292 -5.14 -26.30 -10.76
CA ASN A 292 -5.79 -27.15 -9.75
C ASN A 292 -4.75 -27.75 -8.78
N TYR A 293 -4.77 -27.31 -7.52
CA TYR A 293 -4.65 -28.10 -6.28
C TYR A 293 -4.73 -27.13 -5.09
N ASP A 294 -5.17 -27.61 -3.91
CA ASP A 294 -5.26 -26.78 -2.70
C ASP A 294 -3.89 -26.21 -2.30
N SER A 295 -3.87 -24.90 -2.00
CA SER A 295 -2.65 -24.14 -1.71
C SER A 295 -2.18 -24.34 -0.26
N VAL A 296 -0.85 -24.36 -0.06
CA VAL A 296 -0.24 -24.34 1.29
C VAL A 296 -0.33 -22.95 1.91
N PHE A 297 -0.37 -21.93 1.06
CA PHE A 297 -0.64 -20.53 1.42
C PHE A 297 -2.14 -20.24 1.35
N SER A 298 -2.60 -19.29 2.17
CA SER A 298 -3.87 -18.64 1.93
C SER A 298 -3.83 -17.82 0.63
N VAL A 299 -4.99 -17.59 0.00
CA VAL A 299 -5.11 -16.73 -1.19
C VAL A 299 -4.54 -15.32 -0.94
N GLU A 300 -4.52 -14.87 0.31
CA GLU A 300 -4.04 -13.55 0.73
C GLU A 300 -2.51 -13.49 0.84
N GLU A 301 -1.88 -14.61 1.18
CA GLU A 301 -0.43 -14.78 1.09
C GLU A 301 0.02 -14.94 -0.36
N GLU A 302 -0.73 -15.67 -1.20
CA GLU A 302 -0.47 -15.73 -2.65
C GLU A 302 -0.60 -14.33 -3.30
N GLU A 303 -1.67 -13.57 -2.98
CA GLU A 303 -1.81 -12.17 -3.39
C GLU A 303 -0.60 -11.35 -2.92
N LEU A 304 -0.22 -11.43 -1.64
CA LEU A 304 0.90 -10.65 -1.08
C LEU A 304 2.26 -11.00 -1.72
N ILE A 305 2.48 -12.25 -2.10
CA ILE A 305 3.68 -12.69 -2.81
C ILE A 305 3.68 -12.12 -4.24
N LEU A 306 2.57 -12.19 -4.96
CA LEU A 306 2.41 -11.60 -6.29
C LEU A 306 2.56 -10.06 -6.25
N ARG A 307 2.00 -9.41 -5.23
CA ARG A 307 2.10 -7.96 -5.01
C ARG A 307 3.55 -7.52 -4.94
N HIS A 308 4.29 -8.06 -3.97
CA HIS A 308 5.73 -7.78 -3.86
C HIS A 308 6.48 -8.14 -5.15
N ALA A 309 6.16 -9.26 -5.80
CA ALA A 309 6.81 -9.68 -7.04
C ALA A 309 6.71 -8.61 -8.15
N TYR A 310 5.53 -8.01 -8.36
CA TYR A 310 5.35 -6.96 -9.38
C TYR A 310 5.92 -5.60 -8.95
N GLU A 311 5.81 -5.19 -7.69
CA GLU A 311 6.43 -3.94 -7.20
C GLU A 311 7.94 -3.94 -7.39
N ASN A 312 8.56 -5.05 -7.04
CA ASN A 312 10.00 -5.25 -7.17
C ASN A 312 10.45 -5.37 -8.65
N ALA A 313 9.52 -5.71 -9.55
CA ALA A 313 9.75 -5.72 -11.00
C ALA A 313 9.80 -4.32 -11.61
N ILE A 314 9.07 -3.33 -11.05
CA ILE A 314 8.97 -1.96 -11.59
C ILE A 314 10.36 -1.36 -11.87
N MET A 315 10.47 -0.69 -13.01
CA MET A 315 11.66 0.02 -13.46
C MET A 315 11.38 1.52 -13.53
N LEU A 316 12.37 2.33 -13.16
CA LEU A 316 12.32 3.79 -13.22
C LEU A 316 13.56 4.32 -13.94
N PHE A 317 13.35 4.91 -15.11
CA PHE A 317 14.37 5.55 -15.93
C PHE A 317 14.19 7.07 -15.85
N GLN A 318 15.23 7.82 -15.50
CA GLN A 318 15.17 9.28 -15.48
C GLN A 318 16.56 9.93 -15.62
N ARG A 319 16.58 11.18 -16.09
CA ARG A 319 17.82 11.91 -16.41
C ARG A 319 18.53 12.37 -15.13
N GLN A 320 19.79 11.97 -14.91
CA GLN A 320 20.57 12.32 -13.69
C GLN A 320 20.40 13.78 -13.23
N HIS A 321 20.54 14.72 -14.17
CA HIS A 321 20.56 16.16 -13.87
C HIS A 321 19.19 16.86 -14.01
N ARG A 322 18.12 16.11 -14.31
CA ARG A 322 16.75 16.63 -14.49
C ARG A 322 15.68 15.68 -13.92
N SER A 323 16.05 14.87 -12.93
CA SER A 323 15.21 13.84 -12.32
C SER A 323 13.88 14.41 -11.80
N PRO A 324 12.71 13.98 -12.32
CA PRO A 324 11.42 14.39 -11.79
C PRO A 324 11.02 13.69 -10.48
N PHE A 325 11.62 12.54 -10.13
CA PHE A 325 11.23 11.72 -8.98
C PHE A 325 12.35 11.53 -7.92
N PRO A 326 12.03 11.56 -6.61
CA PRO A 326 10.68 11.61 -6.03
C PRO A 326 10.04 13.00 -6.10
N ILE A 327 8.72 13.04 -6.31
CA ILE A 327 7.96 14.30 -6.23
C ILE A 327 7.95 14.78 -4.78
N GLN A 328 8.62 15.88 -4.49
CA GLN A 328 8.82 16.39 -3.13
C GLN A 328 7.57 17.09 -2.58
N GLU A 329 6.82 17.82 -3.41
CA GLU A 329 5.59 18.52 -3.01
C GLU A 329 4.44 18.22 -3.97
N LEU A 330 3.24 17.97 -3.43
CA LEU A 330 2.06 17.60 -4.21
C LEU A 330 1.11 18.77 -4.49
N ASN A 331 1.57 20.02 -4.31
CA ASN A 331 0.87 21.22 -4.76
C ASN A 331 1.14 21.47 -6.25
N ILE A 332 0.77 20.49 -7.09
CA ILE A 332 1.04 20.42 -8.53
C ILE A 332 -0.23 20.07 -9.30
N ARG A 333 -0.35 20.58 -10.53
CA ARG A 333 -1.39 20.16 -11.48
C ARG A 333 -0.91 18.96 -12.29
N VAL A 334 -1.71 17.92 -12.30
CA VAL A 334 -1.38 16.62 -12.91
C VAL A 334 -2.37 16.32 -14.02
N GLY A 335 -1.88 16.28 -15.25
CA GLY A 335 -2.63 15.87 -16.42
C GLY A 335 -2.41 14.39 -16.75
N PHE A 336 -3.40 13.76 -17.35
CA PHE A 336 -3.31 12.39 -17.84
C PHE A 336 -3.59 12.38 -19.35
N TYR A 337 -2.76 11.67 -20.11
CA TYR A 337 -2.98 11.39 -21.52
C TYR A 337 -2.90 9.88 -21.74
N ASP A 338 -3.91 9.32 -22.39
CA ASP A 338 -4.23 7.90 -22.33
C ASP A 338 -4.23 7.30 -23.73
N ASN A 339 -3.34 6.33 -23.96
CA ASN A 339 -3.29 5.54 -25.18
C ASN A 339 -3.37 4.04 -24.88
N THR A 340 -3.92 3.67 -23.72
CA THR A 340 -4.08 2.27 -23.36
C THR A 340 -5.27 1.61 -24.07
N LYS A 341 -5.18 0.28 -24.26
CA LYS A 341 -6.35 -0.57 -24.55
C LYS A 341 -7.12 -0.92 -23.27
N GLY A 342 -6.52 -0.78 -22.09
CA GLY A 342 -7.22 -0.87 -20.80
C GLY A 342 -6.37 -0.56 -19.57
N ASN A 343 -6.95 -0.75 -18.39
CA ASN A 343 -6.33 -0.64 -17.07
C ASN A 343 -5.75 0.73 -16.63
N ALA A 344 -5.60 1.73 -17.50
CA ALA A 344 -5.15 3.08 -17.12
C ALA A 344 -5.99 3.73 -15.99
N GLU A 345 -7.28 3.37 -15.89
CA GLU A 345 -8.16 3.81 -14.80
C GLU A 345 -7.63 3.47 -13.40
N TYR A 346 -6.90 2.36 -13.23
CA TYR A 346 -6.32 1.98 -11.94
C TYR A 346 -5.15 2.89 -11.55
N PHE A 347 -4.37 3.39 -12.51
CA PHE A 347 -3.35 4.40 -12.26
C PHE A 347 -3.98 5.73 -11.86
N ARG A 348 -5.01 6.18 -12.59
CA ARG A 348 -5.77 7.41 -12.30
C ARG A 348 -6.45 7.35 -10.91
N ALA A 349 -7.14 6.25 -10.60
CA ALA A 349 -7.82 6.03 -9.32
C ALA A 349 -6.83 5.93 -8.15
N MET A 350 -5.65 5.34 -8.35
CA MET A 350 -4.62 5.32 -7.31
C MET A 350 -3.95 6.70 -7.15
N ALA A 351 -3.73 7.46 -8.23
CA ALA A 351 -3.20 8.81 -8.18
C ALA A 351 -4.08 9.77 -7.34
N GLN A 352 -5.41 9.64 -7.42
CA GLN A 352 -6.37 10.39 -6.60
C GLN A 352 -6.12 10.24 -5.08
N ASN A 353 -5.61 9.10 -4.62
CA ASN A 353 -5.28 8.91 -3.20
C ASN A 353 -4.10 9.79 -2.77
N HIS A 354 -3.23 10.22 -3.70
CA HIS A 354 -2.05 11.05 -3.42
C HIS A 354 -2.28 12.54 -3.72
N VAL A 355 -2.90 12.89 -4.85
CA VAL A 355 -2.97 14.27 -5.38
C VAL A 355 -4.37 14.61 -5.95
N ALA A 356 -4.76 15.88 -5.91
CA ALA A 356 -6.01 16.36 -6.51
C ALA A 356 -5.95 16.43 -8.04
N SER A 357 -6.19 15.31 -8.72
CA SER A 357 -6.60 15.21 -10.13
C SER A 357 -7.17 13.79 -10.38
N PRO A 358 -8.13 13.63 -11.30
CA PRO A 358 -7.78 13.54 -12.72
C PRO A 358 -8.69 14.42 -13.59
N LEU A 359 -8.06 15.38 -14.25
CA LEU A 359 -8.55 15.91 -15.51
C LEU A 359 -7.79 15.20 -16.64
N ASP A 360 -8.48 14.87 -17.72
CA ASP A 360 -7.82 14.73 -19.02
C ASP A 360 -7.24 16.09 -19.44
N LEU A 361 -6.34 16.11 -20.42
CA LEU A 361 -5.68 17.34 -20.84
C LEU A 361 -6.69 18.37 -21.41
N ALA A 362 -6.67 19.59 -20.86
CA ALA A 362 -7.48 20.72 -21.29
C ALA A 362 -6.60 21.91 -21.67
N ASP A 363 -6.90 22.54 -22.81
CA ASP A 363 -6.04 23.56 -23.45
C ASP A 363 -5.83 24.85 -22.60
N ASP A 364 -6.71 25.13 -21.64
CA ASP A 364 -6.63 26.28 -20.73
C ASP A 364 -5.90 25.98 -19.40
N VAL A 365 -5.50 24.72 -19.17
CA VAL A 365 -4.80 24.28 -17.97
C VAL A 365 -3.31 24.07 -18.26
N ASN A 366 -2.44 24.89 -17.67
CA ASN A 366 -1.02 24.55 -17.59
C ASN A 366 -0.81 23.43 -16.54
N TYR A 367 -0.03 22.40 -16.88
CA TYR A 367 0.25 21.25 -16.02
C TYR A 367 1.71 21.22 -15.57
N ASP A 368 1.97 20.94 -14.31
CA ASP A 368 3.33 20.75 -13.80
C ASP A 368 3.88 19.37 -14.23
N PHE A 369 2.99 18.37 -14.29
CA PHE A 369 3.26 17.01 -14.76
C PHE A 369 2.16 16.53 -15.71
N ILE A 370 2.53 15.84 -16.79
CA ILE A 370 1.63 15.02 -17.61
C ILE A 370 2.13 13.58 -17.54
N PHE A 371 1.26 12.67 -17.10
CA PHE A 371 1.48 11.23 -17.19
C PHE A 371 0.88 10.69 -18.50
N TRP A 372 1.74 10.13 -19.34
CA TRP A 372 1.39 9.52 -20.61
C TRP A 372 1.30 7.99 -20.41
N LEU A 373 0.08 7.45 -20.47
CA LEU A 373 -0.26 6.07 -20.13
C LEU A 373 -0.34 5.22 -21.41
N ILE A 374 0.42 4.11 -21.46
CA ILE A 374 0.58 3.23 -22.63
C ILE A 374 0.66 1.76 -22.18
N ASP A 375 0.03 0.84 -22.93
CA ASP A 375 0.19 -0.61 -22.73
C ASP A 375 0.80 -1.38 -23.93
N SER A 376 0.76 -0.83 -25.14
CA SER A 376 1.50 -1.36 -26.30
C SER A 376 2.00 -0.25 -27.22
N PHE A 377 3.07 -0.53 -27.96
CA PHE A 377 3.62 0.33 -29.01
C PHE A 377 3.08 0.03 -30.41
N GLU A 378 2.42 -1.11 -30.65
CA GLU A 378 1.90 -1.47 -31.98
C GLU A 378 0.81 -0.49 -32.47
N ASP A 379 -0.04 0.00 -31.56
CA ASP A 379 -1.12 0.93 -31.89
C ASP A 379 -0.66 2.40 -31.98
N VAL A 380 0.55 2.71 -31.49
CA VAL A 380 1.12 4.07 -31.45
C VAL A 380 1.65 4.45 -32.84
N LYS A 381 0.72 4.60 -33.80
CA LYS A 381 0.95 5.10 -35.17
C LYS A 381 1.32 6.60 -35.23
N VAL A 382 1.73 7.17 -34.10
CA VAL A 382 2.04 8.58 -33.89
C VAL A 382 3.57 8.73 -33.88
N ASP A 383 4.09 9.80 -34.48
CA ASP A 383 5.47 10.19 -34.22
C ASP A 383 5.63 10.56 -32.74
N VAL A 384 6.19 9.64 -31.96
CA VAL A 384 6.39 9.78 -30.51
C VAL A 384 7.29 10.98 -30.16
N ASN A 385 8.22 11.36 -31.05
CA ASN A 385 9.01 12.59 -30.87
C ASN A 385 8.15 13.83 -31.15
N GLY A 386 7.42 13.84 -32.27
CA GLY A 386 6.47 14.88 -32.62
C GLY A 386 5.37 15.09 -31.58
N PHE A 387 4.90 14.03 -30.94
CA PHE A 387 3.87 14.06 -29.89
C PHE A 387 4.39 14.70 -28.59
N ILE A 388 5.50 14.23 -28.01
CA ILE A 388 6.07 14.89 -26.81
C ILE A 388 6.50 16.33 -27.14
N SER A 389 6.99 16.57 -28.36
CA SER A 389 7.28 17.93 -28.83
C SER A 389 6.03 18.78 -29.05
N HIS A 390 4.84 18.20 -29.24
CA HIS A 390 3.57 18.92 -29.25
C HIS A 390 3.13 19.23 -27.81
N LEU A 391 3.09 18.22 -26.92
CA LEU A 391 2.77 18.43 -25.51
C LEU A 391 3.59 19.56 -24.87
N LYS A 392 4.92 19.56 -25.05
CA LYS A 392 5.80 20.60 -24.50
C LYS A 392 5.78 21.95 -25.24
N ARG A 393 4.99 22.08 -26.32
CA ARG A 393 4.69 23.38 -26.97
C ARG A 393 3.31 23.91 -26.57
N THR A 394 2.35 23.03 -26.30
CA THR A 394 1.03 23.40 -25.77
C THR A 394 1.13 23.75 -24.28
N TYR A 395 1.86 22.93 -23.52
CA TYR A 395 2.06 23.06 -22.08
C TYR A 395 3.53 23.36 -21.79
N ASP A 396 3.89 24.64 -21.78
CA ASP A 396 5.26 25.11 -21.53
C ASP A 396 5.65 24.94 -20.06
N GLY A 397 6.90 24.51 -19.83
CA GLY A 397 7.45 24.15 -18.52
C GLY A 397 7.06 22.75 -17.99
N THR A 398 6.09 22.08 -18.61
CA THR A 398 5.56 20.78 -18.15
C THR A 398 6.58 19.65 -18.18
N ARG A 399 6.55 18.79 -17.15
CA ARG A 399 7.27 17.51 -17.12
C ARG A 399 6.40 16.42 -17.75
N VAL A 400 6.95 15.71 -18.74
CA VAL A 400 6.26 14.57 -19.38
C VAL A 400 6.89 13.28 -18.88
N VAL A 401 6.06 12.46 -18.23
CA VAL A 401 6.42 11.14 -17.69
C VAL A 401 5.67 10.08 -18.45
N MET A 402 6.40 9.11 -18.99
CA MET A 402 5.84 7.93 -19.65
C MET A 402 5.55 6.86 -18.59
N VAL A 403 4.38 6.25 -18.66
CA VAL A 403 3.95 5.16 -17.77
C VAL A 403 3.57 3.98 -18.65
N TYR A 404 4.31 2.90 -18.53
CA TYR A 404 4.15 1.71 -19.36
C TYR A 404 3.84 0.47 -18.53
N ALA A 405 2.86 -0.32 -18.96
CA ALA A 405 2.62 -1.65 -18.42
C ALA A 405 2.29 -2.62 -19.55
N GLY A 406 3.20 -3.54 -19.85
CA GLY A 406 3.16 -4.40 -21.03
C GLY A 406 4.48 -5.15 -21.21
N ASP A 407 4.77 -5.63 -22.42
CA ASP A 407 6.05 -6.28 -22.72
C ASP A 407 7.18 -5.24 -22.81
N LEU A 408 8.22 -5.40 -21.98
CA LEU A 408 9.32 -4.45 -21.93
C LEU A 408 10.18 -4.45 -23.21
N ASP A 409 10.13 -5.53 -24.01
CA ASP A 409 10.82 -5.61 -25.30
C ASP A 409 10.13 -4.79 -26.39
N GLU A 410 8.86 -4.40 -26.23
CA GLU A 410 8.20 -3.43 -27.12
C GLU A 410 8.77 -2.01 -26.95
N ILE A 411 9.34 -1.68 -25.78
CA ILE A 411 9.82 -0.33 -25.46
C ILE A 411 11.00 0.02 -26.40
N PRO A 412 10.86 1.01 -27.31
CA PRO A 412 11.88 1.29 -28.29
C PRO A 412 12.97 2.19 -27.67
N PHE A 413 13.73 1.68 -26.69
CA PHE A 413 14.67 2.45 -25.87
C PHE A 413 15.62 3.34 -26.69
N ALA A 414 16.19 2.81 -27.78
CA ALA A 414 17.06 3.55 -28.70
C ALA A 414 16.36 4.68 -29.50
N ARG A 415 15.04 4.82 -29.39
CA ARG A 415 14.21 5.86 -30.06
C ARG A 415 13.39 6.70 -29.07
N LEU A 416 13.54 6.51 -27.75
CA LEU A 416 12.83 7.30 -26.74
C LEU A 416 13.15 8.80 -26.89
N PRO A 417 12.16 9.71 -26.78
CA PRO A 417 12.38 11.11 -27.12
C PRO A 417 13.38 11.84 -26.21
N ARG A 418 14.19 12.70 -26.84
CA ARG A 418 15.08 13.65 -26.15
C ARG A 418 14.35 14.60 -25.19
N HIS A 419 13.05 14.75 -25.34
CA HIS A 419 12.21 15.61 -24.50
C HIS A 419 11.43 14.89 -23.41
N LEU A 420 11.56 13.55 -23.28
CA LEU A 420 11.00 12.78 -22.17
C LEU A 420 11.85 13.00 -20.90
N ASP A 421 11.19 13.23 -19.75
CA ASP A 421 11.87 13.49 -18.47
C ASP A 421 12.08 12.20 -17.64
N ALA A 422 11.10 11.28 -17.68
CA ALA A 422 11.17 9.96 -17.06
C ALA A 422 10.26 8.92 -17.74
N LEU A 423 10.57 7.64 -17.53
CA LEU A 423 9.74 6.47 -17.84
C LEU A 423 9.62 5.62 -16.57
N ILE A 424 8.40 5.26 -16.19
CA ILE A 424 8.10 4.23 -15.18
C ILE A 424 7.46 3.04 -15.90
N ALA A 425 8.03 1.84 -15.75
CA ALA A 425 7.62 0.66 -16.51
C ALA A 425 7.38 -0.57 -15.62
N SER A 426 6.41 -1.42 -16.00
CA SER A 426 6.13 -2.72 -15.38
C SER A 426 5.94 -3.81 -16.46
N PRO A 427 6.48 -5.03 -16.28
CA PRO A 427 6.43 -6.10 -17.29
C PRO A 427 5.07 -6.80 -17.46
N ALA A 428 3.97 -6.23 -16.92
CA ALA A 428 2.65 -6.84 -17.01
C ALA A 428 1.53 -5.79 -17.04
N ASN A 429 0.68 -5.82 -18.09
CA ASN A 429 -0.54 -5.02 -18.18
C ASN A 429 -1.66 -5.62 -17.31
N ILE A 430 -1.60 -5.39 -16.00
CA ILE A 430 -2.65 -5.80 -15.05
C ILE A 430 -3.05 -4.64 -14.12
N PRO A 431 -4.29 -4.60 -13.60
CA PRO A 431 -4.77 -3.55 -12.69
C PRO A 431 -3.84 -3.21 -11.53
N TYR A 432 -3.16 -4.23 -10.99
CA TYR A 432 -2.22 -4.06 -9.90
C TYR A 432 -0.91 -3.36 -10.31
N SER A 433 -0.38 -3.64 -11.50
CA SER A 433 0.80 -2.94 -12.03
C SER A 433 0.54 -1.45 -12.16
N TRP A 434 -0.58 -1.06 -12.74
CA TRP A 434 -0.99 0.34 -12.87
C TRP A 434 -1.18 1.03 -11.52
N SER A 435 -1.80 0.34 -10.56
CA SER A 435 -1.90 0.82 -9.16
C SER A 435 -0.54 0.98 -8.50
N SER A 436 0.44 0.13 -8.81
CA SER A 436 1.78 0.16 -8.21
C SER A 436 2.67 1.22 -8.86
N LEU A 437 2.57 1.40 -10.18
CA LEU A 437 3.23 2.47 -10.94
C LEU A 437 2.83 3.87 -10.43
N ALA A 438 1.54 4.07 -10.11
CA ALA A 438 1.06 5.31 -9.50
C ALA A 438 1.68 5.55 -8.11
N GLN A 439 1.71 4.52 -7.26
CA GLN A 439 2.33 4.63 -5.93
C GLN A 439 3.85 4.84 -5.98
N VAL A 440 4.55 4.31 -7.00
CA VAL A 440 5.97 4.65 -7.24
C VAL A 440 6.10 6.12 -7.64
N ALA A 441 5.28 6.61 -8.57
CA ALA A 441 5.30 8.01 -9.01
C ALA A 441 5.10 9.02 -7.85
N PHE A 442 4.19 8.71 -6.92
CA PHE A 442 3.92 9.58 -5.75
C PHE A 442 4.72 9.21 -4.49
N GLY A 443 5.56 8.18 -4.53
CA GLY A 443 6.48 7.79 -3.46
C GLY A 443 5.82 7.06 -2.27
N GLY A 444 4.72 6.35 -2.51
CA GLY A 444 4.14 5.36 -1.58
C GLY A 444 4.79 3.97 -1.67
N ILE A 445 5.35 3.62 -2.84
CA ILE A 445 6.15 2.40 -3.04
C ILE A 445 7.61 2.78 -3.31
N ALA A 446 8.54 1.98 -2.78
CA ALA A 446 9.97 2.13 -3.00
C ALA A 446 10.42 1.41 -4.28
N THR A 447 11.43 1.93 -4.97
CA THR A 447 12.09 1.24 -6.09
C THR A 447 13.33 0.47 -5.62
N ASN A 448 13.63 -0.64 -6.27
CA ASN A 448 14.70 -1.55 -5.87
C ASN A 448 16.11 -1.12 -6.34
N LYS A 449 17.11 -1.47 -5.52
CA LYS A 449 18.54 -1.41 -5.85
C LYS A 449 18.89 -2.39 -6.98
N LYS A 450 18.63 -1.98 -8.22
CA LYS A 450 18.94 -2.72 -9.44
C LYS A 450 20.27 -2.26 -10.03
N ASP A 451 21.32 -3.08 -9.97
CA ASP A 451 22.70 -2.62 -10.23
C ASP A 451 23.08 -2.32 -11.69
N ALA A 452 22.13 -2.38 -12.63
CA ALA A 452 22.34 -2.05 -14.04
C ALA A 452 22.29 -0.52 -14.32
N SER A 453 23.09 -0.06 -15.27
CA SER A 453 23.10 1.33 -15.78
C SER A 453 23.14 1.27 -17.30
N TYR A 454 22.05 1.68 -17.94
CA TYR A 454 21.92 1.71 -19.40
C TYR A 454 22.13 3.14 -19.91
N SER A 455 22.82 3.30 -21.03
CA SER A 455 23.06 4.59 -21.69
C SER A 455 22.33 4.62 -23.04
N PHE A 456 21.51 5.64 -23.27
CA PHE A 456 20.66 5.75 -24.47
C PHE A 456 20.78 7.13 -25.11
N ASN A 457 21.33 7.20 -26.33
CA ASN A 457 21.37 8.39 -27.19
C ASN A 457 22.15 9.61 -26.63
N ASP A 458 23.38 9.39 -26.18
CA ASP A 458 24.38 10.37 -25.67
C ASP A 458 23.99 11.14 -24.39
N ASP A 459 22.70 11.36 -24.14
CA ASP A 459 22.16 11.76 -22.84
C ASP A 459 22.06 10.53 -21.91
N LEU A 460 22.59 10.63 -20.68
CA LEU A 460 22.42 9.57 -19.67
C LEU A 460 21.00 9.58 -19.06
N LEU A 461 20.07 8.92 -19.75
CA LEU A 461 18.83 8.37 -19.19
C LEU A 461 19.17 7.14 -18.33
N GLU A 462 19.55 7.37 -17.07
CA GLU A 462 19.91 6.28 -16.16
C GLU A 462 18.70 5.64 -15.49
N LEU A 463 18.89 4.42 -14.99
CA LEU A 463 18.10 3.94 -13.87
C LEU A 463 18.45 4.80 -12.64
N GLN A 464 17.56 5.70 -12.21
CA GLN A 464 17.63 6.17 -10.82
C GLN A 464 17.03 5.06 -9.95
N ARG A 465 17.90 4.16 -9.51
CA ARG A 465 17.58 2.89 -8.85
C ARG A 465 16.70 3.08 -7.61
N ASP A 466 16.96 4.16 -6.87
CA ASP A 466 16.48 4.30 -5.50
C ASP A 466 15.50 5.47 -5.36
N ILE A 467 14.27 5.13 -4.98
CA ILE A 467 13.32 5.98 -4.30
C ILE A 467 12.85 5.20 -3.08
N GLU A 468 12.96 5.79 -1.89
CA GLU A 468 12.42 5.21 -0.66
C GLU A 468 10.93 5.53 -0.54
N ALA A 469 10.18 4.65 0.13
CA ALA A 469 8.78 4.92 0.47
C ALA A 469 8.74 6.09 1.47
N SER A 470 7.95 7.12 1.14
CA SER A 470 7.95 8.42 1.85
C SER A 470 6.55 8.95 2.14
N ARG A 471 5.54 8.46 1.41
CA ARG A 471 4.11 8.70 1.58
C ARG A 471 3.40 7.39 1.90
N LEU A 472 2.09 7.44 2.10
CA LEU A 472 1.29 6.24 2.33
C LEU A 472 1.36 5.27 1.14
N LYS A 473 1.54 3.99 1.45
CA LYS A 473 1.29 2.86 0.54
C LYS A 473 -0.19 2.46 0.64
N TYR A 474 -0.77 1.88 -0.41
CA TYR A 474 -2.14 1.39 -0.46
C TYR A 474 -2.11 -0.13 -0.64
N GLY A 475 -2.30 -0.83 0.47
CA GLY A 475 -1.96 -2.25 0.67
C GLY A 475 -3.07 -3.11 1.24
N THR A 476 -2.74 -4.35 1.56
CA THR A 476 -3.67 -5.30 2.21
C THR A 476 -3.54 -5.27 3.74
N PRO A 477 -4.53 -5.81 4.49
CA PRO A 477 -4.39 -6.05 5.93
C PRO A 477 -3.16 -6.89 6.28
N LEU A 478 -2.95 -8.01 5.60
CA LEU A 478 -1.82 -8.91 5.81
C LEU A 478 -0.48 -8.20 5.60
N GLU A 479 -0.38 -7.36 4.56
CA GLU A 479 0.79 -6.53 4.25
C GLU A 479 1.13 -5.55 5.38
N ALA A 480 0.12 -4.97 6.03
CA ALA A 480 0.28 -4.12 7.21
C ALA A 480 0.40 -4.92 8.54
N GLY A 481 0.45 -6.26 8.46
CA GLY A 481 0.51 -7.17 9.60
C GLY A 481 -0.76 -7.22 10.46
N LEU A 482 -1.92 -6.93 9.85
CA LEU A 482 -3.25 -6.90 10.46
C LEU A 482 -4.07 -8.13 10.07
N ASN A 483 -4.69 -8.79 11.05
CA ASN A 483 -5.62 -9.88 10.82
C ASN A 483 -6.92 -9.37 10.16
N LYS A 484 -7.17 -9.80 8.91
CA LYS A 484 -8.33 -9.36 8.10
C LYS A 484 -9.67 -9.83 8.66
N GLU A 485 -9.74 -11.03 9.25
CA GLU A 485 -10.98 -11.53 9.86
C GLU A 485 -11.39 -10.67 11.05
N MET A 486 -10.42 -10.20 11.82
CA MET A 486 -10.62 -9.24 12.90
C MET A 486 -11.11 -7.89 12.36
N LEU A 487 -10.60 -7.43 11.21
CA LEU A 487 -11.10 -6.21 10.57
C LEU A 487 -12.55 -6.34 10.07
N PHE A 488 -13.04 -7.52 9.66
CA PHE A 488 -14.48 -7.70 9.37
C PHE A 488 -15.39 -7.49 10.60
N LYS A 489 -14.87 -7.59 11.84
CA LYS A 489 -15.62 -7.17 13.04
C LYS A 489 -15.88 -5.66 13.06
N THR A 490 -14.99 -4.84 12.45
CA THR A 490 -15.21 -3.39 12.29
C THR A 490 -16.36 -3.09 11.33
N ASP A 491 -16.43 -3.80 10.19
CA ASP A 491 -17.54 -3.69 9.24
C ASP A 491 -18.87 -3.95 9.95
N LYS A 492 -18.96 -5.07 10.68
CA LYS A 492 -20.18 -5.45 11.42
C LYS A 492 -20.59 -4.36 12.41
N LEU A 493 -19.65 -3.85 13.21
CA LEU A 493 -19.92 -2.82 14.21
C LEU A 493 -20.42 -1.50 13.59
N ILE A 494 -19.92 -1.12 12.40
CA ILE A 494 -20.40 0.07 11.68
C ILE A 494 -21.80 -0.16 11.09
N HIS A 495 -22.07 -1.33 10.50
CA HIS A 495 -23.41 -1.68 10.03
C HIS A 495 -24.43 -1.77 11.18
N ASP A 496 -24.03 -2.25 12.36
CA ASP A 496 -24.87 -2.25 13.56
C ASP A 496 -25.14 -0.82 14.05
N ALA A 497 -24.14 0.06 14.06
CA ALA A 497 -24.31 1.48 14.39
C ALA A 497 -25.27 2.19 13.41
N ILE A 498 -25.19 1.92 12.10
CA ILE A 498 -26.08 2.48 11.08
C ILE A 498 -27.51 1.95 11.27
N ARG A 499 -27.70 0.63 11.48
CA ARG A 499 -29.02 0.02 11.77
C ARG A 499 -29.68 0.61 13.02
N GLN A 500 -28.89 0.94 14.04
CA GLN A 500 -29.35 1.59 15.28
C GLN A 500 -29.58 3.11 15.14
N LYS A 501 -29.34 3.70 13.96
CA LYS A 501 -29.40 5.15 13.69
C LYS A 501 -28.44 5.97 14.59
N ALA A 502 -27.27 5.41 14.86
CA ALA A 502 -26.17 6.12 15.51
C ALA A 502 -25.44 7.08 14.54
N THR A 503 -25.48 6.78 13.24
CA THR A 503 -25.08 7.65 12.11
C THR A 503 -25.77 7.18 10.83
N PRO A 504 -26.07 8.04 9.84
CA PRO A 504 -26.53 7.61 8.51
C PRO A 504 -25.46 6.84 7.72
N GLY A 505 -24.21 7.27 7.84
CA GLY A 505 -23.06 6.67 7.16
C GLY A 505 -21.73 7.02 7.83
N ALA A 506 -20.65 6.45 7.32
CA ALA A 506 -19.30 6.62 7.86
C ALA A 506 -18.19 6.33 6.83
N GLN A 507 -16.99 6.83 7.11
CA GLN A 507 -15.72 6.36 6.52
C GLN A 507 -14.85 5.74 7.63
N LEU A 508 -14.10 4.68 7.30
CA LEU A 508 -13.06 4.08 8.13
C LEU A 508 -11.75 4.00 7.34
N LEU A 509 -10.69 4.57 7.89
CA LEU A 509 -9.32 4.38 7.44
C LEU A 509 -8.48 3.75 8.55
N ILE A 510 -7.72 2.72 8.20
CA ILE A 510 -6.70 2.10 9.05
C ILE A 510 -5.39 2.15 8.26
N ILE A 511 -4.38 2.83 8.83
CA ILE A 511 -3.01 2.82 8.34
C ILE A 511 -2.17 2.11 9.38
N ARG A 512 -1.31 1.17 8.98
CA ARG A 512 -0.26 0.65 9.86
C ARG A 512 1.03 0.43 9.10
N ASN A 513 2.17 0.72 9.71
CA ASN A 513 3.49 0.67 9.05
C ASN A 513 3.59 1.52 7.77
N GLY A 514 2.84 2.63 7.71
CA GLY A 514 2.73 3.48 6.51
C GLY A 514 1.83 2.93 5.39
N ILE A 515 1.21 1.77 5.60
CA ILE A 515 0.33 1.10 4.63
C ILE A 515 -1.12 1.37 5.03
N VAL A 516 -1.87 2.07 4.17
CA VAL A 516 -3.34 2.10 4.17
C VAL A 516 -3.82 0.69 3.87
N ALA A 517 -4.32 0.01 4.89
CA ALA A 517 -4.69 -1.40 4.87
C ALA A 517 -6.21 -1.62 4.84
N TRP A 518 -6.97 -0.58 5.21
CA TRP A 518 -8.42 -0.56 5.20
C TRP A 518 -8.87 0.86 4.86
N HIS A 519 -9.67 1.04 3.81
CA HIS A 519 -10.17 2.35 3.38
C HIS A 519 -11.58 2.17 2.82
N LYS A 520 -12.60 2.26 3.67
CA LYS A 520 -13.98 1.87 3.33
C LYS A 520 -15.00 2.93 3.76
N SER A 521 -16.04 3.06 2.96
CA SER A 521 -17.23 3.85 3.25
C SER A 521 -18.45 2.96 3.49
N TYR A 522 -19.38 3.47 4.28
CA TYR A 522 -20.52 2.72 4.81
C TYR A 522 -21.78 3.58 4.83
N GLY A 523 -22.92 2.97 4.49
CA GLY A 523 -24.22 3.63 4.56
C GLY A 523 -24.36 4.79 3.59
N PHE A 524 -25.11 5.81 4.00
CA PHE A 524 -25.61 6.86 3.13
C PHE A 524 -25.41 8.25 3.76
N HIS A 525 -25.51 9.29 2.93
CA HIS A 525 -25.41 10.69 3.37
C HIS A 525 -26.50 11.05 4.41
N THR A 526 -27.70 10.49 4.26
CA THR A 526 -28.87 10.71 5.12
C THR A 526 -29.67 9.41 5.29
N TYR A 527 -30.59 9.35 6.26
CA TYR A 527 -31.36 8.12 6.58
C TYR A 527 -32.40 7.71 5.52
N GLU A 528 -32.66 8.58 4.54
CA GLU A 528 -33.50 8.31 3.37
C GLU A 528 -32.78 7.44 2.32
N ASN A 529 -31.46 7.24 2.46
CA ASN A 529 -30.64 6.33 1.66
C ASN A 529 -30.55 6.64 0.15
N PHE A 530 -30.69 7.91 -0.25
CA PHE A 530 -30.62 8.31 -1.66
C PHE A 530 -29.21 8.38 -2.25
N GLN A 531 -28.20 8.72 -1.44
CA GLN A 531 -26.81 8.89 -1.89
C GLN A 531 -25.88 8.08 -0.97
N PRO A 532 -25.16 7.05 -1.46
CA PRO A 532 -24.20 6.29 -0.66
C PRO A 532 -22.99 7.15 -0.30
N VAL A 533 -22.31 6.80 0.79
CA VAL A 533 -21.02 7.44 1.14
C VAL A 533 -19.91 6.88 0.27
N LEU A 534 -19.08 7.76 -0.29
CA LEU A 534 -17.86 7.46 -1.03
C LEU A 534 -16.62 7.84 -0.21
N ASN A 535 -15.48 7.20 -0.47
CA ASN A 535 -14.20 7.53 0.19
C ASN A 535 -13.72 8.97 -0.12
N THR A 536 -14.26 9.59 -1.17
CA THR A 536 -14.00 10.96 -1.60
C THR A 536 -14.89 12.00 -0.93
N ASP A 537 -16.01 11.61 -0.30
CA ASP A 537 -16.95 12.54 0.35
C ASP A 537 -16.33 13.23 1.57
N LEU A 538 -16.69 14.49 1.81
CA LEU A 538 -16.16 15.26 2.93
C LEU A 538 -17.13 15.31 4.12
N TYR A 539 -16.60 15.12 5.32
CA TYR A 539 -17.30 15.31 6.58
C TYR A 539 -16.88 16.63 7.26
N ASP A 540 -17.78 17.26 8.00
CA ASP A 540 -17.43 18.27 9.01
C ASP A 540 -16.59 17.59 10.10
N LEU A 541 -15.30 17.94 10.20
CA LEU A 541 -14.38 17.29 11.14
C LEU A 541 -14.57 17.77 12.58
N ALA A 542 -15.38 18.81 12.80
CA ALA A 542 -15.64 19.43 14.09
C ALA A 542 -14.33 19.74 14.83
N SER A 543 -14.23 19.33 16.10
CA SER A 543 -13.07 19.60 16.95
C SER A 543 -11.76 18.93 16.54
N ILE A 544 -11.73 18.03 15.54
CA ILE A 544 -10.47 17.57 14.93
C ILE A 544 -9.72 18.75 14.27
N THR A 545 -10.43 19.79 13.82
CA THR A 545 -9.87 21.08 13.36
C THR A 545 -8.75 21.60 14.27
N LYS A 546 -8.89 21.44 15.60
CA LYS A 546 -7.88 21.85 16.58
C LYS A 546 -6.52 21.25 16.30
N MET A 547 -6.45 19.93 16.09
CA MET A 547 -5.20 19.21 15.85
C MET A 547 -4.82 19.11 14.36
N SER A 548 -5.73 19.45 13.43
CA SER A 548 -5.48 19.35 11.99
C SER A 548 -5.18 20.70 11.33
N ALA A 549 -5.53 21.83 11.94
CA ALA A 549 -5.27 23.18 11.43
C ALA A 549 -4.48 24.05 12.42
N THR A 550 -5.06 24.36 13.58
CA THR A 550 -4.49 25.32 14.55
C THR A 550 -3.21 24.80 15.18
N LEU A 551 -3.19 23.56 15.66
CA LEU A 551 -2.04 22.95 16.30
C LEU A 551 -0.81 22.82 15.38
N PRO A 552 -0.89 22.31 14.13
CA PRO A 552 0.28 22.25 13.25
C PRO A 552 0.82 23.64 12.92
N ALA A 553 -0.05 24.64 12.73
CA ALA A 553 0.37 26.03 12.56
C ALA A 553 1.14 26.56 13.77
N LEU A 554 0.61 26.35 14.99
CA LEU A 554 1.30 26.71 16.23
C LEU A 554 2.63 25.98 16.40
N MET A 555 2.70 24.67 16.12
CA MET A 555 3.92 23.88 16.27
C MET A 555 5.02 24.36 15.30
N LYS A 556 4.65 24.72 14.06
CA LYS A 556 5.58 25.32 13.10
C LYS A 556 6.07 26.69 13.56
N LEU A 557 5.16 27.54 14.06
CA LEU A 557 5.52 28.84 14.65
C LEU A 557 6.39 28.70 15.93
N TYR A 558 6.25 27.59 16.67
CA TYR A 558 7.10 27.27 17.82
C TYR A 558 8.51 26.87 17.40
N ASP A 559 8.62 26.00 16.39
CA ASP A 559 9.89 25.61 15.75
C ASP A 559 10.62 26.83 15.17
N GLU A 560 9.89 27.74 14.52
CA GLU A 560 10.38 29.03 13.99
C GLU A 560 10.71 30.08 15.07
N GLY A 561 10.52 29.78 16.36
CA GLY A 561 10.85 30.70 17.45
C GLY A 561 9.88 31.87 17.64
N ARG A 562 8.72 31.87 16.99
CA ARG A 562 7.73 32.96 17.01
C ARG A 562 6.98 33.09 18.33
N TRP A 563 6.90 32.00 19.11
CA TRP A 563 6.28 31.97 20.44
C TRP A 563 6.84 30.85 21.34
N ARG A 564 6.58 30.94 22.65
CA ARG A 564 7.01 30.02 23.71
C ARG A 564 5.88 29.75 24.71
N LEU A 565 5.95 28.59 25.38
CA LEU A 565 4.88 28.09 26.28
C LEU A 565 4.51 29.04 27.43
N ALA A 566 5.49 29.78 27.94
CA ALA A 566 5.33 30.72 29.05
C ALA A 566 4.83 32.10 28.62
N ASP A 567 4.71 32.36 27.31
CA ASP A 567 4.29 33.66 26.81
C ASP A 567 2.83 33.91 27.17
N SER A 568 2.58 35.10 27.71
CA SER A 568 1.27 35.57 28.16
C SER A 568 0.40 36.10 27.02
N LEU A 569 -0.92 35.95 27.11
CA LEU A 569 -1.90 36.37 26.09
C LEU A 569 -1.68 37.81 25.60
N LYS A 570 -1.38 38.73 26.51
CA LYS A 570 -1.09 40.15 26.23
C LYS A 570 0.09 40.41 25.28
N SER A 571 0.99 39.44 25.13
CA SER A 571 2.15 39.53 24.24
C SER A 571 1.75 39.46 22.76
N TYR A 572 0.54 38.97 22.47
CA TYR A 572 0.02 38.74 21.13
C TYR A 572 -1.35 39.38 20.87
N LEU A 573 -2.14 39.55 21.94
CA LEU A 573 -3.46 40.20 21.95
C LEU A 573 -3.43 41.37 22.95
N PRO A 574 -2.98 42.58 22.55
CA PRO A 574 -2.90 43.76 23.43
C PRO A 574 -4.24 44.11 24.11
N GLU A 575 -5.36 43.81 23.45
CA GLU A 575 -6.73 43.94 23.98
C GLU A 575 -6.97 43.14 25.28
N SER A 576 -6.11 42.18 25.60
CA SER A 576 -6.19 41.39 26.84
C SER A 576 -5.44 41.97 28.04
N ASP A 577 -4.53 42.95 27.88
CA ASP A 577 -3.68 43.41 29.00
C ASP A 577 -4.49 44.07 30.13
N THR A 578 -5.61 44.73 29.80
CA THR A 578 -6.51 45.36 30.79
C THR A 578 -7.50 44.38 31.44
N THR A 579 -7.39 43.07 31.17
CA THR A 579 -8.31 42.03 31.65
C THR A 579 -7.64 41.02 32.58
N ASP A 580 -8.44 40.19 33.25
CA ASP A 580 -7.98 39.01 34.00
C ASP A 580 -7.32 37.93 33.10
N LYS A 581 -7.44 38.02 31.77
CA LYS A 581 -6.75 37.11 30.82
C LYS A 581 -5.31 37.52 30.51
N ARG A 582 -4.85 38.71 30.91
CA ARG A 582 -3.50 39.25 30.63
C ARG A 582 -2.35 38.28 30.93
N ALA A 583 -2.54 37.37 31.89
CA ALA A 583 -1.53 36.42 32.37
C ALA A 583 -1.77 34.97 31.94
N ILE A 584 -2.83 34.67 31.17
CA ILE A 584 -3.05 33.31 30.63
C ILE A 584 -1.93 32.99 29.65
N THR A 585 -1.24 31.87 29.86
CA THR A 585 -0.10 31.46 29.04
C THR A 585 -0.52 30.62 27.82
N MET A 586 0.30 30.62 26.78
CA MET A 586 0.13 29.73 25.61
C MET A 586 0.00 28.25 26.02
N ARG A 587 0.72 27.81 27.07
CA ARG A 587 0.58 26.47 27.67
C ARG A 587 -0.85 26.22 28.18
N GLN A 588 -1.43 27.15 28.92
CA GLN A 588 -2.77 27.00 29.49
C GLN A 588 -3.87 26.96 28.43
N LEU A 589 -3.71 27.70 27.32
CA LEU A 589 -4.63 27.61 26.17
C LEU A 589 -4.60 26.18 25.57
N LEU A 590 -3.39 25.67 25.28
CA LEU A 590 -3.16 24.35 24.67
C LEU A 590 -3.58 23.16 25.54
N LEU A 591 -3.52 23.31 26.87
CA LEU A 591 -3.96 22.28 27.84
C LEU A 591 -5.43 22.38 28.24
N HIS A 592 -6.10 23.49 27.89
CA HIS A 592 -7.38 23.90 28.48
C HIS A 592 -7.35 24.05 30.02
N GLU A 593 -6.32 24.71 30.52
CA GLU A 593 -6.07 25.10 31.93
C GLU A 593 -6.11 26.63 32.10
N SER A 594 -6.80 27.31 31.18
CA SER A 594 -6.95 28.78 31.09
C SER A 594 -8.05 29.37 31.97
N GLY A 595 -8.93 28.54 32.51
CA GLY A 595 -10.15 28.97 33.23
C GLY A 595 -11.29 29.47 32.33
N LEU A 596 -11.10 29.63 31.00
CA LEU A 596 -12.16 30.10 30.11
C LEU A 596 -13.39 29.15 30.11
N PRO A 597 -14.62 29.66 29.93
CA PRO A 597 -15.80 28.81 29.86
C PRO A 597 -15.75 27.89 28.63
N ALA A 598 -16.49 26.78 28.66
CA ALA A 598 -16.38 25.73 27.65
C ALA A 598 -16.74 26.24 26.24
N PHE A 599 -17.85 26.98 26.14
CA PHE A 599 -18.33 27.66 24.94
C PHE A 599 -19.07 28.95 25.33
N ILE A 600 -19.37 29.80 24.35
CA ILE A 600 -20.31 30.92 24.46
C ILE A 600 -21.28 30.81 23.28
N PRO A 601 -22.61 30.89 23.50
CA PRO A 601 -23.60 30.77 22.42
C PRO A 601 -23.74 32.12 21.67
N PHE A 602 -22.68 32.54 20.97
CA PHE A 602 -22.59 33.87 20.32
C PHE A 602 -23.76 34.18 19.37
N HIS A 603 -24.42 33.17 18.80
CA HIS A 603 -25.59 33.34 17.94
C HIS A 603 -26.81 33.91 18.69
N ILE A 604 -26.95 33.66 19.99
CA ILE A 604 -28.05 34.21 20.82
C ILE A 604 -27.95 35.74 20.93
N SER A 605 -26.73 36.29 20.90
CA SER A 605 -26.50 37.75 20.86
C SER A 605 -26.94 38.40 19.53
N THR A 606 -27.17 37.59 18.49
CA THR A 606 -27.64 38.04 17.16
C THR A 606 -29.15 37.91 16.94
N LEU A 607 -29.89 37.43 17.94
CA LEU A 607 -31.36 37.36 17.92
C LEU A 607 -32.00 38.72 18.23
N ASP A 608 -33.11 39.01 17.56
CA ASP A 608 -33.91 40.20 17.84
C ASP A 608 -34.79 39.98 19.09
N ARG A 609 -34.31 40.50 20.22
CA ARG A 609 -35.01 40.43 21.50
C ARG A 609 -36.27 41.29 21.57
N THR A 610 -36.49 42.22 20.64
CA THR A 610 -37.71 43.05 20.61
C THR A 610 -38.90 42.29 19.99
N LYS A 611 -38.63 41.31 19.13
CA LYS A 611 -39.63 40.44 18.48
C LYS A 611 -39.89 39.14 19.24
N LEU A 612 -39.08 38.81 20.25
CA LEU A 612 -39.24 37.61 21.09
C LEU A 612 -40.42 37.78 22.08
N ILE A 613 -41.39 36.87 22.02
CA ILE A 613 -42.57 36.87 22.91
C ILE A 613 -42.45 35.74 23.94
N GLY A 614 -42.10 36.10 25.18
CA GLY A 614 -41.86 35.16 26.29
C GLY A 614 -40.41 34.70 26.38
N ASP A 615 -40.16 33.61 27.11
CA ASP A 615 -38.82 33.03 27.24
C ASP A 615 -38.24 32.57 25.89
N LEU A 616 -36.91 32.55 25.77
CA LEU A 616 -36.22 32.01 24.59
C LEU A 616 -36.29 30.47 24.50
N TYR A 617 -36.26 29.81 25.67
CA TYR A 617 -36.22 28.36 25.78
C TYR A 617 -37.17 27.82 26.84
N SER A 618 -37.73 26.63 26.58
CA SER A 618 -38.59 25.88 27.49
C SER A 618 -38.07 24.46 27.68
N ARG A 619 -38.25 23.90 28.89
CA ARG A 619 -38.06 22.46 29.18
C ARG A 619 -39.25 21.58 28.81
N ARG A 620 -40.25 22.14 28.11
CA ARG A 620 -41.44 21.45 27.58
C ARG A 620 -41.76 21.95 26.18
N ARG A 621 -41.86 21.02 25.22
CA ARG A 621 -42.37 21.31 23.86
C ARG A 621 -43.77 21.90 23.93
N SER A 622 -44.05 22.92 23.13
CA SER A 622 -45.35 23.61 23.10
C SER A 622 -45.58 24.31 21.76
N ALA A 623 -46.78 24.90 21.56
CA ALA A 623 -47.09 25.68 20.35
C ALA A 623 -46.24 26.96 20.21
N THR A 624 -45.70 27.49 21.32
CA THR A 624 -44.74 28.61 21.33
C THR A 624 -43.30 28.14 21.22
N HIS A 625 -42.97 26.97 21.79
CA HIS A 625 -41.64 26.35 21.74
C HIS A 625 -41.68 24.99 20.99
N PRO A 626 -41.76 24.99 19.65
CA PRO A 626 -41.91 23.75 18.86
C PRO A 626 -40.57 23.10 18.48
N PHE A 627 -39.51 23.90 18.32
CA PHE A 627 -38.21 23.47 17.77
C PHE A 627 -37.33 22.88 18.87
N GLN A 628 -36.90 21.62 18.71
CA GLN A 628 -36.03 20.97 19.69
C GLN A 628 -34.57 21.35 19.43
N VAL A 629 -33.82 21.69 20.49
CA VAL A 629 -32.41 22.11 20.40
C VAL A 629 -31.46 21.28 21.27
N ASP A 630 -31.99 20.58 22.27
CA ASP A 630 -31.29 19.54 23.04
C ASP A 630 -32.32 18.49 23.51
N GLU A 631 -31.87 17.40 24.13
CA GLU A 631 -32.67 16.30 24.67
C GLU A 631 -33.93 16.76 25.43
N ARG A 632 -33.83 17.87 26.18
CA ARG A 632 -34.92 18.43 27.02
C ARG A 632 -35.05 19.95 26.90
N LEU A 633 -34.70 20.52 25.75
CA LEU A 633 -34.75 21.96 25.51
C LEU A 633 -35.40 22.28 24.17
N TRP A 634 -36.38 23.18 24.17
CA TRP A 634 -37.10 23.64 22.98
C TRP A 634 -37.05 25.16 22.87
N MET A 635 -36.82 25.69 21.67
CA MET A 635 -36.65 27.11 21.37
C MET A 635 -37.95 27.76 20.90
N ASN A 636 -38.16 29.02 21.32
CA ASN A 636 -39.34 29.81 21.00
C ASN A 636 -39.39 30.16 19.50
N ARG A 637 -40.55 29.91 18.85
CA ARG A 637 -40.74 30.16 17.42
C ARG A 637 -40.65 31.64 17.02
N THR A 638 -40.86 32.56 17.97
CA THR A 638 -40.79 34.02 17.76
C THR A 638 -39.36 34.56 17.81
N ALA A 639 -38.37 33.75 18.23
CA ALA A 639 -36.97 34.11 18.14
C ALA A 639 -36.54 34.17 16.66
N VAL A 640 -36.27 35.39 16.17
CA VAL A 640 -35.78 35.66 14.81
C VAL A 640 -34.41 36.32 14.85
N LEU A 641 -33.69 36.25 13.74
CA LEU A 641 -32.41 36.94 13.56
C LEU A 641 -32.62 38.46 13.47
N ARG A 642 -31.56 39.22 13.75
CA ARG A 642 -31.52 40.68 13.59
C ARG A 642 -31.36 41.09 12.13
N ASP A 643 -32.36 41.78 11.59
CA ASP A 643 -32.35 42.30 10.21
C ASP A 643 -31.24 43.35 9.97
N ASP A 644 -30.69 43.95 11.03
CA ASP A 644 -29.56 44.88 10.94
C ASP A 644 -28.18 44.18 10.95
N LEU A 645 -28.14 42.88 11.29
CA LEU A 645 -26.94 42.04 11.30
C LEU A 645 -26.91 40.97 10.20
N TYR A 646 -28.06 40.57 9.64
CA TYR A 646 -28.13 39.53 8.61
C TYR A 646 -28.81 39.99 7.32
N ARG A 647 -28.38 39.39 6.20
CA ARG A 647 -28.98 39.54 4.87
C ARG A 647 -29.01 38.20 4.14
N SER A 648 -29.99 37.99 3.26
CA SER A 648 -30.06 36.79 2.42
C SER A 648 -29.18 36.83 1.17
N VAL A 649 -28.55 37.99 0.91
CA VAL A 649 -27.68 38.24 -0.25
C VAL A 649 -26.39 38.88 0.25
N SER A 650 -25.26 38.43 -0.30
CA SER A 650 -23.93 38.95 0.04
C SER A 650 -23.69 40.35 -0.54
N ASP A 651 -23.03 41.21 0.24
CA ASP A 651 -22.50 42.49 -0.22
C ASP A 651 -21.25 42.90 0.61
N LEU A 652 -20.70 44.09 0.36
CA LEU A 652 -19.50 44.59 1.05
C LEU A 652 -19.67 44.71 2.58
N ARG A 653 -20.88 44.86 3.08
CA ARG A 653 -21.20 44.88 4.52
C ARG A 653 -21.58 43.49 5.00
N PHE A 654 -22.49 42.80 4.31
CA PHE A 654 -22.95 41.46 4.67
C PHE A 654 -22.12 40.40 3.96
N SER A 655 -20.85 40.29 4.38
CA SER A 655 -19.81 39.52 3.68
C SER A 655 -19.48 38.16 4.30
N ILE A 656 -19.92 37.89 5.53
CA ILE A 656 -19.62 36.64 6.26
C ILE A 656 -20.67 35.57 5.90
N PRO A 657 -20.32 34.46 5.20
CA PRO A 657 -21.28 33.40 4.89
C PRO A 657 -21.51 32.48 6.10
N VAL A 658 -22.68 32.58 6.72
CA VAL A 658 -23.04 31.81 7.93
C VAL A 658 -23.73 30.49 7.55
N ALA A 659 -24.52 30.51 6.49
CA ALA A 659 -25.13 29.36 5.86
C ALA A 659 -25.46 29.67 4.38
N ARG A 660 -26.10 28.75 3.67
CA ARG A 660 -26.60 29.04 2.32
C ARG A 660 -27.64 30.15 2.41
N ASP A 661 -27.52 31.14 1.53
CA ASP A 661 -28.43 32.27 1.38
C ASP A 661 -28.66 33.03 2.72
N LEU A 662 -27.62 33.06 3.59
CA LEU A 662 -27.60 33.76 4.89
C LEU A 662 -26.20 34.31 5.20
N TYR A 663 -26.08 35.64 5.15
CA TYR A 663 -24.84 36.39 5.33
C TYR A 663 -24.94 37.32 6.55
N LEU A 664 -23.84 37.46 7.27
CA LEU A 664 -23.69 38.28 8.48
C LEU A 664 -22.84 39.53 8.18
N ASP A 665 -23.10 40.61 8.91
CA ASP A 665 -22.29 41.81 8.93
C ASP A 665 -20.81 41.48 9.22
N GLY A 666 -19.92 41.89 8.32
CA GLY A 666 -18.48 41.60 8.37
C GLY A 666 -17.77 42.11 9.62
N THR A 667 -18.35 43.08 10.33
CA THR A 667 -17.79 43.61 11.59
C THR A 667 -18.08 42.72 12.81
N TYR A 668 -18.99 41.74 12.71
CA TYR A 668 -19.39 40.94 13.87
C TYR A 668 -18.30 39.99 14.37
N ALA A 669 -17.33 39.59 13.53
CA ALA A 669 -16.27 38.65 13.92
C ALA A 669 -15.44 39.16 15.12
N ASP A 670 -15.11 40.45 15.18
CA ASP A 670 -14.40 41.03 16.32
C ASP A 670 -15.25 41.02 17.61
N SER A 671 -16.59 40.97 17.51
CA SER A 671 -17.46 40.81 18.68
C SER A 671 -17.33 39.43 19.34
N ILE A 672 -16.88 38.40 18.60
CA ILE A 672 -16.63 37.05 19.15
C ILE A 672 -15.35 37.05 19.98
N TYR A 673 -14.27 37.67 19.46
CA TYR A 673 -13.02 37.86 20.20
C TYR A 673 -13.23 38.75 21.43
N ASN A 674 -13.93 39.89 21.30
CA ASN A 674 -14.25 40.76 22.44
C ASN A 674 -15.09 40.06 23.51
N GLN A 675 -16.16 39.31 23.13
CA GLN A 675 -16.93 38.52 24.10
C GLN A 675 -16.08 37.43 24.78
N THR A 676 -15.09 36.88 24.09
CA THR A 676 -14.15 35.89 24.67
C THR A 676 -13.16 36.54 25.66
N ILE A 677 -12.62 37.71 25.32
CA ILE A 677 -11.72 38.50 26.17
C ILE A 677 -12.46 39.13 27.37
N LEU A 678 -13.77 39.25 27.34
CA LEU A 678 -14.59 39.74 28.47
C LEU A 678 -15.28 38.62 29.27
N ALA A 679 -15.19 37.35 28.85
CA ALA A 679 -15.87 36.24 29.51
C ALA A 679 -15.26 35.90 30.88
N HIS A 680 -16.08 35.77 31.93
CA HIS A 680 -15.59 35.42 33.28
C HIS A 680 -14.81 34.09 33.31
N LEU A 681 -13.67 34.09 34.02
CA LEU A 681 -12.91 32.87 34.29
C LEU A 681 -13.60 31.99 35.35
N ASN A 682 -13.31 30.70 35.24
CA ASN A 682 -13.62 29.64 36.19
C ASN A 682 -12.31 29.27 36.92
N SER A 683 -12.29 28.13 37.63
CA SER A 683 -11.04 27.58 38.16
C SER A 683 -10.04 27.24 37.04
N ASN A 684 -8.75 27.50 37.27
CA ASN A 684 -7.62 27.13 36.38
C ASN A 684 -7.32 25.62 36.35
N SER A 685 -8.30 24.80 36.69
CA SER A 685 -8.34 23.35 36.48
C SER A 685 -8.60 23.02 35.01
N TYR A 686 -8.20 21.83 34.55
CA TYR A 686 -8.60 21.33 33.23
C TYR A 686 -10.11 21.44 33.01
N ARG A 687 -10.50 22.23 32.00
CA ARG A 687 -11.86 22.31 31.46
C ARG A 687 -11.75 22.52 29.97
N TYR A 688 -12.15 21.52 29.19
CA TYR A 688 -12.24 21.64 27.73
C TYR A 688 -13.01 22.91 27.34
N SER A 689 -12.39 23.72 26.48
CA SER A 689 -12.89 25.04 26.07
C SER A 689 -12.46 25.34 24.64
N ASP A 690 -13.44 25.62 23.79
CA ASP A 690 -13.25 25.99 22.39
C ASP A 690 -12.68 27.41 22.25
N LEU A 691 -12.97 28.28 23.22
CA LEU A 691 -12.50 29.67 23.28
C LEU A 691 -10.98 29.78 23.28
N ASN A 692 -10.27 28.81 23.86
CA ASN A 692 -8.81 28.75 23.80
C ASN A 692 -8.29 28.68 22.37
N PHE A 693 -8.98 27.91 21.52
CA PHE A 693 -8.58 27.71 20.13
C PHE A 693 -9.01 28.86 19.21
N LEU A 694 -10.03 29.62 19.58
CA LEU A 694 -10.30 30.94 19.00
C LEU A 694 -9.18 31.94 19.28
N LEU A 695 -8.73 32.05 20.54
CA LEU A 695 -7.61 32.93 20.88
C LEU A 695 -6.30 32.47 20.20
N LEU A 696 -6.02 31.18 20.17
CA LEU A 696 -4.85 30.63 19.47
C LEU A 696 -4.89 30.84 17.94
N GLN A 697 -6.07 30.84 17.32
CA GLN A 697 -6.23 31.30 15.93
C GLN A 697 -5.82 32.76 15.80
N ARG A 698 -6.40 33.68 16.56
CA ARG A 698 -6.09 35.12 16.45
C ARG A 698 -4.61 35.41 16.67
N ILE A 699 -3.95 34.68 17.56
CA ILE A 699 -2.49 34.74 17.77
C ILE A 699 -1.73 34.23 16.53
N THR A 700 -2.16 33.12 15.94
CA THR A 700 -1.58 32.56 14.70
C THR A 700 -1.72 33.55 13.54
N GLU A 701 -2.89 34.18 13.39
CA GLU A 701 -3.18 35.17 12.34
C GLU A 701 -2.36 36.45 12.55
N ASN A 702 -2.32 37.00 13.77
CA ASN A 702 -1.47 38.14 14.16
C ASN A 702 0.03 37.86 13.93
N LEU A 703 0.50 36.63 14.15
CA LEU A 703 1.90 36.24 13.93
C LEU A 703 2.26 36.01 12.46
N THR A 704 1.30 35.69 11.59
CA THR A 704 1.56 35.26 10.20
C THR A 704 1.15 36.28 9.15
N GLY A 705 0.23 37.19 9.47
CA GLY A 705 -0.38 38.10 8.48
C GLY A 705 -1.33 37.38 7.49
N HIS A 706 -1.67 36.12 7.76
CA HIS A 706 -2.54 35.28 6.95
C HIS A 706 -3.69 34.74 7.81
N SER A 707 -4.86 34.52 7.21
CA SER A 707 -5.94 33.77 7.87
C SER A 707 -5.53 32.30 8.07
N LEU A 708 -6.11 31.65 9.08
CA LEU A 708 -5.71 30.29 9.45
C LEU A 708 -5.80 29.30 8.27
N ASP A 709 -6.87 29.36 7.47
CA ASP A 709 -7.11 28.51 6.30
C ASP A 709 -6.02 28.67 5.22
N GLN A 710 -5.65 29.91 4.88
CA GLN A 710 -4.55 30.22 3.96
C GLN A 710 -3.22 29.65 4.48
N TYR A 711 -2.93 29.84 5.77
CA TYR A 711 -1.67 29.39 6.34
C TYR A 711 -1.55 27.87 6.34
N VAL A 712 -2.59 27.13 6.75
CA VAL A 712 -2.53 25.65 6.81
C VAL A 712 -2.56 25.01 5.42
N SER A 713 -3.34 25.57 4.49
CA SER A 713 -3.36 25.10 3.10
C SER A 713 -1.99 25.21 2.44
N LYS A 714 -1.35 26.38 2.56
CA LYS A 714 -0.01 26.65 1.99
C LYS A 714 1.11 25.87 2.66
N ASN A 715 1.10 25.74 3.98
CA ASN A 715 2.23 25.16 4.73
C ASN A 715 2.13 23.64 4.92
N PHE A 716 0.92 23.08 4.90
CA PHE A 716 0.68 21.66 5.18
C PHE A 716 -0.08 20.98 4.04
N TYR A 717 -1.33 21.38 3.76
CA TYR A 717 -2.24 20.53 2.98
C TYR A 717 -1.84 20.37 1.51
N GLY A 718 -1.56 21.47 0.81
CA GLY A 718 -1.12 21.43 -0.59
C GLY A 718 0.17 20.61 -0.78
N PRO A 719 1.29 20.97 -0.12
CA PRO A 719 2.55 20.23 -0.24
C PRO A 719 2.46 18.74 0.13
N MET A 720 1.57 18.38 1.08
CA MET A 720 1.31 17.01 1.50
C MET A 720 0.46 16.22 0.49
N GLY A 721 -0.30 16.90 -0.37
CA GLY A 721 -1.34 16.30 -1.21
C GLY A 721 -2.61 15.97 -0.41
N ALA A 722 -2.82 16.61 0.74
CA ALA A 722 -3.99 16.44 1.60
C ALA A 722 -5.14 17.37 1.17
N SER A 723 -5.41 17.40 -0.13
CA SER A 723 -6.23 18.41 -0.84
C SER A 723 -7.69 18.50 -0.42
N SER A 724 -8.25 17.45 0.18
CA SER A 724 -9.63 17.49 0.71
C SER A 724 -9.73 18.19 2.07
N LEU A 725 -8.62 18.41 2.78
CA LEU A 725 -8.61 19.20 4.01
C LEU A 725 -8.82 20.67 3.67
N THR A 726 -10.02 21.18 3.90
CA THR A 726 -10.42 22.51 3.47
C THR A 726 -11.44 23.16 4.41
N TYR A 727 -11.44 24.49 4.46
CA TYR A 727 -12.51 25.26 5.09
C TYR A 727 -13.47 25.74 4.00
N ASN A 728 -14.79 25.72 4.26
CA ASN A 728 -15.81 26.10 3.27
C ASN A 728 -15.71 25.31 1.94
N PRO A 729 -15.86 23.97 1.95
CA PRO A 729 -15.64 23.11 0.77
C PRO A 729 -16.46 23.48 -0.47
N TRP A 730 -17.62 24.13 -0.31
CA TRP A 730 -18.43 24.68 -1.39
C TRP A 730 -17.72 25.71 -2.27
N LYS A 731 -16.54 26.21 -1.87
CA LYS A 731 -15.66 27.06 -2.70
C LYS A 731 -14.85 26.28 -3.74
N ILE A 732 -14.66 24.97 -3.55
CA ILE A 732 -13.76 24.14 -4.39
C ILE A 732 -14.40 22.86 -4.95
N MET A 733 -15.59 22.46 -4.48
CA MET A 733 -16.29 21.27 -4.97
C MET A 733 -17.82 21.41 -4.88
N ALA A 734 -18.53 20.57 -5.63
CA ALA A 734 -19.98 20.43 -5.55
C ALA A 734 -20.42 20.03 -4.13
N VAL A 735 -21.49 20.65 -3.61
CA VAL A 735 -21.98 20.39 -2.24
C VAL A 735 -22.52 18.98 -2.07
N GLU A 736 -22.86 18.33 -3.18
CA GLU A 736 -23.23 16.93 -3.33
C GLU A 736 -22.14 15.99 -2.80
N ASN A 737 -20.87 16.36 -2.91
CA ASN A 737 -19.72 15.59 -2.42
C ASN A 737 -19.36 15.91 -0.95
N VAL A 738 -20.26 16.58 -0.23
CA VAL A 738 -20.11 16.90 1.20
C VAL A 738 -21.28 16.29 1.96
N VAL A 739 -20.99 15.56 3.04
CA VAL A 739 -22.01 14.85 3.81
C VAL A 739 -22.87 15.84 4.62
N PRO A 740 -24.21 15.80 4.53
CA PRO A 740 -25.11 16.63 5.33
C PRO A 740 -24.87 16.41 6.83
N THR A 741 -24.62 17.48 7.55
CA THR A 741 -24.13 17.41 8.94
C THR A 741 -25.25 17.57 9.97
N GLU A 742 -26.03 18.65 9.94
CA GLU A 742 -27.13 18.90 10.88
C GLU A 742 -28.29 19.64 10.20
N ASN A 743 -29.54 19.33 10.56
CA ASN A 743 -30.71 20.15 10.24
C ASN A 743 -30.93 21.19 11.34
N ASP A 744 -30.24 22.33 11.23
CA ASP A 744 -30.30 23.38 12.25
C ASP A 744 -31.62 24.13 12.17
N VAL A 745 -32.63 23.64 12.91
CA VAL A 745 -33.95 24.26 13.06
C VAL A 745 -33.96 25.47 14.01
N ALA A 746 -32.84 25.78 14.67
CA ALA A 746 -32.77 26.75 15.77
C ALA A 746 -32.24 28.10 15.32
N PHE A 747 -31.08 28.08 14.65
CA PHE A 747 -30.30 29.26 14.27
C PHE A 747 -30.37 29.53 12.77
N ARG A 748 -29.78 28.67 11.93
CA ARG A 748 -29.71 28.87 10.46
C ARG A 748 -30.96 28.43 9.69
N ARG A 749 -31.88 27.72 10.37
CA ARG A 749 -33.20 27.24 9.89
C ARG A 749 -33.13 26.41 8.58
N GLN A 750 -32.08 25.61 8.41
CA GLN A 750 -31.81 24.85 7.19
C GLN A 750 -30.94 23.60 7.44
N LEU A 751 -30.93 22.67 6.47
CA LEU A 751 -29.98 21.54 6.43
C LEU A 751 -28.58 22.03 6.05
N LEU A 752 -27.62 21.84 6.95
CA LEU A 752 -26.22 22.24 6.76
C LEU A 752 -25.48 21.17 5.95
N ARG A 753 -25.12 21.54 4.71
CA ARG A 753 -24.26 20.78 3.79
C ARG A 753 -23.19 21.73 3.26
N GLY A 754 -21.91 21.43 3.46
CA GLY A 754 -20.79 22.33 3.13
C GLY A 754 -20.54 23.48 4.11
N TYR A 755 -21.51 23.83 4.98
CA TYR A 755 -21.36 24.83 6.03
C TYR A 755 -21.16 24.16 7.39
N VAL A 756 -20.24 24.71 8.20
CA VAL A 756 -19.88 24.16 9.52
C VAL A 756 -21.08 24.13 10.48
N HIS A 757 -21.27 23.04 11.23
CA HIS A 757 -22.34 22.93 12.23
C HIS A 757 -22.15 23.88 13.43
N ASP A 758 -20.91 24.02 13.91
CA ASP A 758 -20.55 24.89 15.03
C ASP A 758 -20.97 26.35 14.78
N GLN A 759 -21.74 26.93 15.71
CA GLN A 759 -22.33 28.25 15.51
C GLN A 759 -21.31 29.38 15.66
N ALA A 760 -20.22 29.18 16.42
CA ALA A 760 -19.17 30.20 16.55
C ALA A 760 -18.33 30.27 15.28
N ALA A 761 -17.94 29.10 14.73
CA ALA A 761 -17.23 29.01 13.46
C ALA A 761 -18.06 29.55 12.28
N ALA A 762 -19.37 29.28 12.25
CA ALA A 762 -20.27 29.84 11.24
C ALA A 762 -20.32 31.37 11.28
N LEU A 763 -20.39 31.98 12.47
CA LEU A 763 -20.34 33.45 12.65
C LEU A 763 -18.96 34.07 12.34
N MET A 764 -17.92 33.24 12.14
CA MET A 764 -16.59 33.64 11.65
C MET A 764 -16.40 33.33 10.15
N GLY A 765 -17.47 33.02 9.41
CA GLY A 765 -17.40 32.71 7.98
C GLY A 765 -16.84 31.33 7.68
N GLY A 766 -17.00 30.39 8.62
CA GLY A 766 -16.56 29.00 8.52
C GLY A 766 -15.11 28.74 8.93
N VAL A 767 -14.25 29.77 9.00
CA VAL A 767 -12.83 29.62 9.35
C VAL A 767 -12.60 29.90 10.83
N ALA A 768 -12.58 28.85 11.65
CA ALA A 768 -12.22 28.96 13.06
C ALA A 768 -11.15 27.96 13.52
N GLY A 769 -10.44 28.31 14.59
CA GLY A 769 -9.37 27.49 15.16
C GLY A 769 -9.86 26.28 15.95
N HIS A 770 -11.14 26.26 16.35
CA HIS A 770 -11.73 25.18 17.15
C HIS A 770 -12.58 24.21 16.33
N ALA A 771 -13.15 24.65 15.21
CA ALA A 771 -14.04 23.91 14.30
C ALA A 771 -14.06 24.56 12.90
N GLY A 772 -14.56 23.85 11.88
CA GLY A 772 -14.77 24.40 10.53
C GLY A 772 -13.98 23.75 9.39
N LEU A 773 -13.00 22.91 9.72
CA LEU A 773 -12.29 22.09 8.73
C LEU A 773 -13.18 20.93 8.28
N PHE A 774 -13.27 20.72 6.97
CA PHE A 774 -13.86 19.57 6.31
C PHE A 774 -12.76 18.67 5.74
N GLY A 775 -13.07 17.39 5.52
CA GLY A 775 -12.16 16.46 4.85
C GLY A 775 -12.68 15.03 4.78
N ASN A 776 -11.97 14.20 4.01
CA ASN A 776 -12.16 12.75 3.98
C ASN A 776 -11.17 12.03 4.92
N ALA A 777 -11.37 10.73 5.12
CA ALA A 777 -10.54 9.95 6.04
C ALA A 777 -9.07 9.83 5.55
N ASN A 778 -8.85 9.68 4.24
CA ASN A 778 -7.54 9.52 3.61
C ASN A 778 -6.58 10.68 3.93
N ASP A 779 -7.00 11.91 3.69
CA ASP A 779 -6.12 13.08 3.81
C ASP A 779 -5.91 13.50 5.27
N LEU A 780 -6.90 13.27 6.13
CA LEU A 780 -6.71 13.33 7.58
C LEU A 780 -5.71 12.24 8.04
N GLY A 781 -5.75 11.06 7.42
CA GLY A 781 -4.75 10.01 7.58
C GLY A 781 -3.34 10.47 7.23
N LYS A 782 -3.14 11.21 6.13
CA LYS A 782 -1.83 11.82 5.76
C LYS A 782 -1.30 12.76 6.87
N MET A 783 -2.16 13.63 7.40
CA MET A 783 -1.79 14.53 8.51
C MET A 783 -1.42 13.76 9.80
N MET A 784 -2.18 12.73 10.16
CA MET A 784 -1.85 11.89 11.32
C MET A 784 -0.58 11.05 11.10
N GLN A 785 -0.33 10.57 9.88
CA GLN A 785 0.92 9.89 9.53
C GLN A 785 2.11 10.84 9.61
N MET A 786 1.98 12.12 9.22
CA MET A 786 3.03 13.13 9.41
C MET A 786 3.40 13.32 10.89
N TYR A 787 2.42 13.26 11.81
CA TYR A 787 2.68 13.27 13.24
C TYR A 787 3.35 11.98 13.72
N LEU A 788 2.87 10.81 13.29
CA LEU A 788 3.45 9.50 13.61
C LEU A 788 4.92 9.40 13.13
N ASN A 789 5.19 9.90 11.92
CA ASN A 789 6.50 10.03 11.29
C ASN A 789 7.36 11.18 11.87
N ASN A 790 7.07 11.68 13.07
CA ASN A 790 7.90 12.68 13.76
C ASN A 790 8.14 13.96 12.94
N GLY A 791 7.09 14.44 12.27
CA GLY A 791 7.05 15.72 11.55
C GLY A 791 7.50 15.64 10.09
N VAL A 792 7.62 14.44 9.51
CA VAL A 792 8.09 14.21 8.12
C VAL A 792 7.03 13.49 7.30
N TYR A 793 6.77 13.95 6.08
CA TYR A 793 5.92 13.24 5.12
C TYR A 793 6.31 13.59 3.68
N GLY A 794 6.47 12.59 2.81
CA GLY A 794 6.82 12.80 1.40
C GLY A 794 8.15 13.52 1.20
N TYR A 795 9.20 13.09 1.90
CA TYR A 795 10.53 13.73 2.01
C TYR A 795 10.57 15.13 2.67
N ARG A 796 9.44 15.84 2.77
CA ARG A 796 9.38 17.17 3.41
C ARG A 796 9.26 17.05 4.94
N ARG A 797 10.12 17.76 5.67
CA ARG A 797 9.93 18.05 7.10
C ARG A 797 8.99 19.23 7.26
N TYR A 798 7.87 19.02 7.96
CA TYR A 798 6.90 20.04 8.32
C TYR A 798 7.15 20.59 9.73
N LEU A 799 7.61 19.73 10.65
CA LEU A 799 7.78 19.99 12.08
C LEU A 799 9.03 19.25 12.62
N ASN A 800 9.63 19.74 13.71
CA ASN A 800 10.75 19.05 14.36
C ASN A 800 10.28 17.81 15.17
N SER A 801 11.11 16.77 15.24
CA SER A 801 10.76 15.53 15.96
C SER A 801 10.59 15.79 17.46
N GLU A 802 11.40 16.68 17.99
CA GLU A 802 11.45 17.11 19.39
C GLU A 802 10.15 17.81 19.76
N THR A 803 9.67 18.72 18.90
CA THR A 803 8.39 19.42 19.05
C THR A 803 7.20 18.48 18.93
N ILE A 804 7.22 17.51 18.00
CA ILE A 804 6.20 16.45 17.92
C ILE A 804 6.13 15.65 19.23
N LYS A 805 7.25 15.05 19.65
CA LYS A 805 7.37 14.25 20.88
C LYS A 805 6.94 15.05 22.12
N PHE A 806 7.36 16.30 22.20
CA PHE A 806 7.05 17.16 23.34
C PHE A 806 5.57 17.57 23.40
N PHE A 807 4.91 17.83 22.26
CA PHE A 807 3.49 18.18 22.24
C PHE A 807 2.58 16.96 22.44
N SER A 808 2.95 15.78 21.93
CA SER A 808 2.17 14.55 22.10
C SER A 808 2.38 13.84 23.45
N ALA A 809 3.42 14.19 24.22
CA ALA A 809 3.65 13.69 25.58
C ALA A 809 2.62 14.22 26.59
N ARG A 810 2.27 13.42 27.61
CA ARG A 810 1.35 13.82 28.69
C ARG A 810 1.97 14.91 29.56
N GLN A 811 1.26 16.01 29.75
CA GLN A 811 1.86 17.27 30.23
C GLN A 811 1.82 17.49 31.75
N ASN A 812 1.03 16.71 32.49
CA ASN A 812 1.06 16.63 33.95
C ASN A 812 0.50 15.27 34.43
N GLN A 813 0.23 15.11 35.72
CA GLN A 813 -0.30 13.86 36.31
C GLN A 813 -1.81 13.86 36.56
N TYR A 814 -2.47 15.02 36.48
CA TYR A 814 -3.90 15.18 36.78
C TYR A 814 -4.77 15.26 35.51
N SER A 815 -4.15 15.47 34.35
CA SER A 815 -4.77 15.55 33.04
C SER A 815 -4.05 14.63 32.06
N ARG A 816 -4.81 13.83 31.31
CA ARG A 816 -4.33 13.02 30.19
C ARG A 816 -3.79 13.83 29.00
N ARG A 817 -4.01 15.15 28.95
CA ARG A 817 -3.75 15.98 27.76
C ARG A 817 -2.27 16.02 27.35
N GLY A 818 -2.05 16.00 26.04
CA GLY A 818 -0.90 16.62 25.40
C GLY A 818 -1.14 18.11 25.15
N LEU A 819 -0.18 18.81 24.57
CA LEU A 819 -0.39 20.18 24.07
C LEU A 819 -1.26 20.11 22.82
N GLY A 820 -2.53 20.53 22.93
CA GLY A 820 -3.53 20.46 21.86
C GLY A 820 -4.11 19.07 21.55
N PHE A 821 -3.39 17.99 21.87
CA PHE A 821 -3.86 16.60 21.70
C PHE A 821 -4.57 16.04 22.94
N ASP A 822 -5.56 15.16 22.72
CA ASP A 822 -5.99 14.16 23.69
C ASP A 822 -5.04 12.94 23.70
N LYS A 823 -5.04 12.20 24.80
CA LYS A 823 -4.40 10.87 24.98
C LYS A 823 -5.34 9.97 25.79
N PRO A 824 -5.08 8.65 25.94
CA PRO A 824 -5.88 7.78 26.80
C PRO A 824 -5.85 8.27 28.25
N GLU A 825 -6.95 8.07 28.98
CA GLU A 825 -6.99 8.38 30.41
C GLU A 825 -6.28 7.26 31.20
N PRO A 826 -5.24 7.56 32.01
CA PRO A 826 -4.46 6.53 32.71
C PRO A 826 -5.18 5.94 33.94
N ASP A 827 -6.31 6.52 34.35
CA ASP A 827 -7.13 6.06 35.46
C ASP A 827 -8.30 5.20 34.94
N PRO A 828 -8.33 3.89 35.18
CA PRO A 828 -9.36 2.99 34.66
C PRO A 828 -10.75 3.22 35.29
N ALA A 829 -10.87 4.04 36.35
CA ALA A 829 -12.15 4.46 36.90
C ALA A 829 -12.79 5.64 36.14
N LYS A 830 -12.06 6.27 35.21
CA LYS A 830 -12.53 7.40 34.38
C LYS A 830 -12.79 6.98 32.93
N VAL A 831 -13.58 7.78 32.22
CA VAL A 831 -13.88 7.57 30.80
C VAL A 831 -12.69 8.02 29.94
N SER A 832 -12.03 7.06 29.29
CA SER A 832 -10.99 7.33 28.28
C SER A 832 -11.60 7.81 26.95
N PRO A 833 -10.95 8.75 26.22
CA PRO A 833 -11.33 9.11 24.86
C PRO A 833 -10.92 8.07 23.79
N ALA A 834 -10.13 7.07 24.19
CA ALA A 834 -9.56 6.03 23.34
C ALA A 834 -9.96 4.62 23.82
N GLY A 835 -9.75 3.61 22.96
CA GLY A 835 -9.86 2.19 23.31
C GLY A 835 -9.01 1.79 24.52
N LYS A 836 -9.38 0.68 25.16
CA LYS A 836 -8.65 0.10 26.30
C LYS A 836 -7.27 -0.43 25.93
N LEU A 837 -7.08 -0.83 24.67
CA LEU A 837 -5.83 -1.36 24.14
C LEU A 837 -4.89 -0.27 23.56
N ALA A 838 -5.31 1.00 23.58
CA ALA A 838 -4.50 2.12 23.11
C ALA A 838 -3.30 2.38 24.03
N SER A 839 -2.10 2.53 23.45
CA SER A 839 -0.89 2.73 24.27
C SER A 839 -0.94 4.07 25.01
N PRO A 840 -0.26 4.20 26.17
CA PRO A 840 -0.07 5.50 26.84
C PRO A 840 0.67 6.53 25.97
N GLN A 841 1.42 6.06 24.95
CA GLN A 841 2.12 6.91 23.99
C GLN A 841 1.17 7.53 22.98
N SER A 842 0.07 6.86 22.64
CA SER A 842 -0.93 7.27 21.63
C SER A 842 -1.59 8.63 21.90
N PHE A 843 -2.06 9.28 20.83
CA PHE A 843 -2.63 10.62 20.88
C PHE A 843 -3.57 10.89 19.70
N GLY A 844 -4.45 11.88 19.85
CA GLY A 844 -5.38 12.26 18.79
C GLY A 844 -6.42 13.28 19.24
N HIS A 845 -7.59 13.27 18.60
CA HIS A 845 -8.76 14.03 19.02
C HIS A 845 -10.05 13.44 18.44
N SER A 846 -11.17 13.66 19.13
CA SER A 846 -12.51 13.37 18.61
C SER A 846 -13.25 14.64 18.20
N GLY A 847 -14.20 14.51 17.27
CA GLY A 847 -15.12 15.57 16.86
C GLY A 847 -16.53 15.36 17.36
N PHE A 848 -17.26 16.47 17.52
CA PHE A 848 -18.67 16.45 17.94
C PHE A 848 -19.58 15.86 16.84
N SER A 849 -19.26 16.08 15.56
CA SER A 849 -19.97 15.51 14.41
C SER A 849 -20.05 13.98 14.38
N GLY A 850 -19.22 13.28 15.17
CA GLY A 850 -19.12 11.83 15.23
C GLY A 850 -17.74 11.29 14.85
N THR A 851 -16.84 12.17 14.42
CA THR A 851 -15.49 11.84 13.93
C THR A 851 -14.51 11.49 15.06
N ILE A 852 -13.43 10.77 14.73
CA ILE A 852 -12.21 10.59 15.53
C ILE A 852 -11.03 10.37 14.60
N ALA A 853 -9.85 10.88 14.99
CA ALA A 853 -8.58 10.48 14.41
C ALA A 853 -7.55 10.30 15.55
N TRP A 854 -6.75 9.24 15.44
CA TRP A 854 -5.83 8.79 16.49
C TRP A 854 -4.57 8.19 15.86
N ALA A 855 -3.41 8.42 16.49
CA ALA A 855 -2.13 7.81 16.13
C ALA A 855 -1.52 7.13 17.35
N ASP A 856 -0.90 5.97 17.14
CA ASP A 856 -0.22 5.18 18.16
C ASP A 856 1.22 4.84 17.73
N PRO A 857 2.23 5.52 18.31
CA PRO A 857 3.64 5.26 18.05
C PRO A 857 4.10 3.85 18.43
N GLU A 858 3.43 3.17 19.38
CA GLU A 858 3.84 1.86 19.88
C GLU A 858 3.48 0.74 18.89
N TYR A 859 2.33 0.89 18.21
CA TYR A 859 1.82 -0.06 17.22
C TYR A 859 2.07 0.37 15.76
N ASN A 860 2.68 1.55 15.57
CA ASN A 860 2.88 2.23 14.29
C ASN A 860 1.58 2.37 13.48
N LEU A 861 0.52 2.80 14.18
CA LEU A 861 -0.89 2.75 13.74
C LEU A 861 -1.48 4.17 13.62
N VAL A 862 -2.29 4.40 12.60
CA VAL A 862 -3.27 5.50 12.53
C VAL A 862 -4.66 4.91 12.32
N TYR A 863 -5.62 5.39 13.12
CA TYR A 863 -7.04 5.09 13.02
C TYR A 863 -7.80 6.40 12.74
N VAL A 864 -8.58 6.44 11.67
CA VAL A 864 -9.52 7.53 11.38
C VAL A 864 -10.92 6.95 11.14
N PHE A 865 -11.90 7.45 11.85
CA PHE A 865 -13.31 7.13 11.62
C PHE A 865 -14.10 8.44 11.52
N LEU A 866 -14.71 8.68 10.36
CA LEU A 866 -15.56 9.84 10.11
C LEU A 866 -17.02 9.41 10.05
N SER A 867 -17.92 10.22 10.59
CA SER A 867 -19.37 9.98 10.56
C SER A 867 -20.13 11.29 10.79
N ASN A 868 -21.40 11.32 10.39
CA ASN A 868 -22.32 12.43 10.60
C ASN A 868 -23.39 12.06 11.65
N ARG A 869 -22.95 11.66 12.86
CA ARG A 869 -23.83 11.24 13.99
C ARG A 869 -24.93 12.26 14.28
N ILE A 870 -24.61 13.55 14.10
CA ILE A 870 -25.46 14.70 14.41
C ILE A 870 -26.48 15.00 13.29
N HIS A 871 -26.51 14.19 12.23
CA HIS A 871 -27.56 14.24 11.23
C HIS A 871 -28.78 13.40 11.68
N PRO A 872 -30.03 13.92 11.56
CA PRO A 872 -30.37 15.31 11.30
C PRO A 872 -30.32 16.19 12.58
N ASN A 873 -30.17 15.63 13.78
CA ASN A 873 -30.20 16.41 15.04
C ASN A 873 -28.99 16.14 15.96
N GLN A 874 -28.37 17.21 16.48
CA GLN A 874 -27.17 17.12 17.34
C GLN A 874 -27.30 16.32 18.65
N TYR A 875 -28.51 16.16 19.16
CA TYR A 875 -28.78 15.41 20.40
C TYR A 875 -28.78 13.88 20.23
N ASN A 876 -28.48 13.34 19.05
CA ASN A 876 -28.26 11.89 18.85
C ASN A 876 -27.01 11.40 19.61
N ARG A 877 -27.18 10.70 20.73
CA ARG A 877 -26.07 10.23 21.60
C ARG A 877 -25.72 8.74 21.44
N ILE A 878 -26.41 7.98 20.59
CA ILE A 878 -26.26 6.52 20.48
C ILE A 878 -24.80 6.12 20.20
N LEU A 879 -24.13 6.78 19.25
CA LEU A 879 -22.73 6.53 18.89
C LEU A 879 -21.74 6.69 20.07
N ILE A 880 -22.08 7.53 21.05
CA ILE A 880 -21.29 7.77 22.27
C ILE A 880 -21.69 6.77 23.36
N GLN A 881 -23.00 6.57 23.58
CA GLN A 881 -23.53 5.62 24.57
C GLN A 881 -23.05 4.18 24.30
N GLU A 882 -23.09 3.77 23.03
CA GLU A 882 -22.58 2.48 22.57
C GLU A 882 -21.07 2.42 22.40
N ASN A 883 -20.33 3.49 22.71
CA ASN A 883 -18.86 3.51 22.68
C ASN A 883 -18.27 3.04 21.33
N ILE A 884 -18.96 3.28 20.21
CA ILE A 884 -18.64 2.69 18.89
C ILE A 884 -17.20 2.99 18.48
N ARG A 885 -16.73 4.24 18.70
CA ARG A 885 -15.38 4.68 18.31
C ARG A 885 -14.27 3.98 19.08
N THR A 886 -14.45 3.71 20.37
CA THR A 886 -13.44 3.04 21.19
C THR A 886 -13.51 1.52 21.02
N LYS A 887 -14.71 0.94 20.86
CA LYS A 887 -14.89 -0.46 20.42
C LYS A 887 -14.23 -0.74 19.06
N LEU A 888 -14.38 0.16 18.08
CA LEU A 888 -13.69 0.08 16.79
C LEU A 888 -12.17 0.11 16.96
N GLN A 889 -11.66 1.03 17.77
CA GLN A 889 -10.23 1.14 18.04
C GLN A 889 -9.67 -0.12 18.71
N ASP A 890 -10.40 -0.69 19.69
CA ASP A 890 -10.00 -1.94 20.36
C ASP A 890 -9.97 -3.12 19.39
N ILE A 891 -10.96 -3.30 18.51
CA ILE A 891 -10.94 -4.33 17.46
C ILE A 891 -9.71 -4.20 16.55
N ILE A 892 -9.27 -2.97 16.25
CA ILE A 892 -8.07 -2.73 15.43
C ILE A 892 -6.80 -3.15 16.18
N TYR A 893 -6.70 -2.89 17.49
CA TYR A 893 -5.60 -3.43 18.30
C TYR A 893 -5.67 -4.96 18.46
N GLU A 894 -6.86 -5.55 18.62
CA GLU A 894 -7.01 -7.01 18.59
C GLU A 894 -6.48 -7.59 17.27
N SER A 895 -6.75 -6.96 16.13
CA SER A 895 -6.22 -7.38 14.81
C SER A 895 -4.69 -7.27 14.66
N ILE A 896 -4.00 -6.64 15.61
CA ILE A 896 -2.52 -6.57 15.67
C ILE A 896 -1.93 -7.66 16.57
N LEU A 897 -2.70 -8.08 17.59
CA LEU A 897 -2.28 -8.99 18.66
C LEU A 897 -2.65 -10.45 18.35
N ASP A 898 -3.74 -10.67 17.61
CA ASP A 898 -4.27 -11.97 17.21
C ASP A 898 -3.61 -12.43 15.89
N LYS A 899 -2.53 -13.21 16.01
CA LYS A 899 -1.60 -13.63 14.95
C LYS A 899 -1.54 -15.14 14.77
#